data_AF-A0A5J5ABA9-F1
#
_entry.id   AF-A0A5J5ABA9-F1
#
_cell.length_a   1.000
_cell.length_b   1.000
_cell.length_c   1.000
_cell.angle_alpha   90.00
_cell.angle_beta   90.00
_cell.angle_gamma   90.00
#
_symmetry.space_group_name_H-M   'P 1'
#
loop_
_entity.id
_entity.type
_entity.pdbx_description
1 polymer ?
#
loop_
_entity_poly.entity_id
_entity_poly.type
_entity_poly.pdbx_seq_one_letter_code
_entity_poly.pdbx_strand_id
1 'polypeptide(L)'
;MNTSSCIAVSTMKPCCRIFISCRNSSMFGFPLPKCNHSVVRNLSKFHSKLNSSRQLHSCNNKILGFRCVIDPNRRPFCGSDSNWGQSRVFTSCSVDRGRYSLVIANVASDFRNHSTSIEAHVNEKGFERIYLQGALNVKPLVIERIERGPDLGKEEESRIEINGSNVNVDNLKDLNGEKALTHEREVSEIEKEAWKLLRSAVVNYCGNPVGTVAANDPADKQPLNYDQVFIRDFVPSALAFLLNGEGQIVKNFLLHTLQLQSWEKTVDCYSPGQGLMPASFKVRTVPLDGSNGEFEEILDPDFGESAIGRVAPVDSGLWWIILLRAYGKITGDYSLQERVDVQTGIRLILKLCLTDGFDMFPTLLVTDGSCMIDRRMGIHGHPLEIQTLFYSALRCSREMLTVNDGTKTLVAAINNRLSALSFHIREYYWVDMKKINEIYRYKTEEYSTDAINKFNIYPDQIPSWLVDWIPEEGGYLIGNLQPAHMDFRFFTLGNLWAIVSSLGTPKQNEGILNLIEAKWDDLVAHMPLKICYPALEYEEWRIITGSDPKNTPWSYHNGGSWPTLLWQFTLACIKMKRPELARKAIALAEKRLSLDQWPEYYDTQNGRFIGKQSRLFQTWTIAGFLTSKMLLENPEMASLLFWEEDYELLEICVCALSKTGRKKCSRSAARSHFLN
;
A
#
# COMPACT_ATOMS: atom_id res chain seq x y z
N MET A 1 42.55 44.89 17.23
CA MET A 1 43.56 45.39 16.27
C MET A 1 43.26 44.75 14.92
N ASN A 2 43.07 45.59 13.91
CA ASN A 2 42.70 45.22 12.54
C ASN A 2 43.84 44.50 11.83
N THR A 3 43.53 43.43 11.11
CA THR A 3 44.29 43.03 9.90
C THR A 3 43.34 42.53 8.83
N SER A 4 43.18 43.37 7.82
CA SER A 4 42.56 43.12 6.53
C SER A 4 43.56 42.49 5.56
N SER A 5 43.14 41.50 4.77
CA SER A 5 43.72 41.24 3.44
C SER A 5 42.77 40.43 2.55
N CYS A 6 42.71 40.86 1.30
CA CYS A 6 41.73 40.55 0.27
C CYS A 6 41.97 39.20 -0.42
N ILE A 7 40.90 38.53 -0.88
CA ILE A 7 40.98 37.49 -1.93
C ILE A 7 39.96 37.80 -3.02
N ALA A 8 40.46 37.75 -4.25
CA ALA A 8 39.86 38.23 -5.49
C ALA A 8 38.78 37.30 -6.07
N VAL A 9 37.80 37.90 -6.73
CA VAL A 9 36.75 37.26 -7.53
C VAL A 9 37.28 37.04 -8.95
N SER A 10 37.33 35.78 -9.39
CA SER A 10 37.56 35.43 -10.81
C SER A 10 36.23 35.20 -11.52
N THR A 11 35.97 35.99 -12.56
CA THR A 11 34.82 35.86 -13.46
C THR A 11 35.33 35.32 -14.81
N MET A 12 34.87 34.13 -15.23
CA MET A 12 35.06 33.65 -16.61
C MET A 12 33.79 33.85 -17.43
N LYS A 13 33.92 34.62 -18.52
CA LYS A 13 32.88 34.84 -19.55
C LYS A 13 32.97 33.76 -20.65
N PRO A 14 31.84 33.40 -21.30
CA PRO A 14 31.82 32.41 -22.39
C PRO A 14 32.18 33.03 -23.74
N CYS A 15 33.06 32.38 -24.50
CA CYS A 15 33.45 32.78 -25.85
C CYS A 15 32.63 32.02 -26.91
N CYS A 16 31.86 32.77 -27.71
CA CYS A 16 31.29 32.31 -28.98
C CYS A 16 32.34 32.50 -30.10
N ARG A 17 32.59 31.48 -30.92
CA ARG A 17 33.23 31.66 -32.23
C ARG A 17 32.45 30.91 -33.32
N ILE A 18 32.03 31.72 -34.29
CA ILE A 18 31.43 31.41 -35.58
C ILE A 18 32.48 30.74 -36.47
N PHE A 19 32.10 29.69 -37.21
CA PHE A 19 32.79 29.29 -38.44
C PHE A 19 31.78 28.94 -39.53
N ILE A 20 31.93 29.60 -40.69
CA ILE A 20 31.17 29.41 -41.92
C ILE A 20 32.07 28.70 -42.95
N SER A 21 31.47 27.67 -43.58
CA SER A 21 31.67 27.03 -44.89
C SER A 21 33.07 26.75 -45.47
N CYS A 22 33.27 25.50 -45.88
CA CYS A 22 33.90 25.13 -47.16
C CYS A 22 33.22 23.88 -47.75
N ARG A 23 33.20 23.84 -49.08
CA ARG A 23 32.41 23.02 -50.02
C ARG A 23 33.20 21.79 -50.50
N ASN A 24 32.53 20.66 -50.75
CA ASN A 24 32.57 19.77 -51.94
C ASN A 24 32.56 18.25 -51.65
N SER A 25 31.53 17.59 -52.24
CA SER A 25 31.45 16.28 -52.95
C SER A 25 32.36 15.12 -52.53
N SER A 26 31.97 13.84 -52.51
CA SER A 26 30.77 13.04 -52.84
C SER A 26 31.19 11.58 -52.59
N MET A 27 30.26 10.64 -52.36
CA MET A 27 30.18 9.29 -52.97
C MET A 27 29.33 8.33 -52.11
N PHE A 28 28.42 7.64 -52.81
CA PHE A 28 27.48 6.56 -52.41
C PHE A 28 26.08 6.96 -51.91
N GLY A 29 25.13 6.98 -52.88
CA GLY A 29 23.66 6.96 -52.73
C GLY A 29 23.12 5.54 -52.55
N PHE A 30 21.88 5.33 -52.09
CA PHE A 30 20.61 5.47 -52.82
C PHE A 30 19.39 5.38 -51.83
N PRO A 31 18.12 5.65 -52.23
CA PRO A 31 17.30 6.68 -51.57
C PRO A 31 15.95 6.20 -50.97
N LEU A 32 15.37 7.03 -50.08
CA LEU A 32 13.93 7.04 -49.78
C LEU A 32 13.17 7.98 -50.76
N PRO A 33 11.99 7.60 -51.27
CA PRO A 33 11.16 8.51 -52.06
C PRO A 33 10.15 9.28 -51.17
N LYS A 34 10.19 10.61 -51.25
CA LYS A 34 9.03 11.49 -50.99
C LYS A 34 8.67 12.18 -52.30
N CYS A 35 7.43 12.00 -52.76
CA CYS A 35 6.84 12.78 -53.83
C CYS A 35 5.93 13.86 -53.21
N ASN A 36 6.26 15.12 -53.43
CA ASN A 36 5.32 16.24 -53.42
C ASN A 36 4.90 16.50 -54.86
N HIS A 37 3.60 16.65 -55.12
CA HIS A 37 3.11 17.44 -56.23
C HIS A 37 2.22 18.55 -55.69
N SER A 38 2.68 19.78 -55.88
CA SER A 38 1.89 20.99 -55.80
C SER A 38 1.16 21.21 -57.14
N VAL A 39 -0.14 21.45 -57.08
CA VAL A 39 -0.88 22.16 -58.15
C VAL A 39 -1.76 23.22 -57.48
N VAL A 40 -1.90 24.31 -58.22
CA VAL A 40 -2.15 25.69 -57.82
C VAL A 40 -3.63 26.09 -58.02
N ARG A 41 -4.11 26.91 -57.08
CA ARG A 41 -5.13 27.99 -57.15
C ARG A 41 -6.64 27.71 -57.28
N ASN A 42 -7.31 28.33 -56.28
CA ASN A 42 -8.46 29.24 -56.35
C ASN A 42 -9.85 28.66 -56.69
N LEU A 43 -10.76 28.75 -55.72
CA LEU A 43 -11.94 29.62 -55.82
C LEU A 43 -12.63 29.82 -54.46
N SER A 44 -13.20 31.01 -54.35
CA SER A 44 -13.81 31.66 -53.20
C SER A 44 -15.22 31.16 -52.85
N LYS A 45 -15.58 31.34 -51.56
CA LYS A 45 -16.90 31.70 -50.98
C LYS A 45 -18.16 31.18 -51.69
N PHE A 46 -19.04 30.46 -50.97
CA PHE A 46 -20.40 30.93 -50.68
C PHE A 46 -21.10 30.07 -49.63
N HIS A 47 -21.81 30.74 -48.72
CA HIS A 47 -22.85 30.20 -47.84
C HIS A 47 -24.04 29.66 -48.64
N SER A 48 -24.72 28.62 -48.15
CA SER A 48 -26.17 28.67 -47.91
C SER A 48 -26.68 27.45 -47.14
N LYS A 49 -27.64 27.73 -46.25
CA LYS A 49 -28.51 26.81 -45.51
C LYS A 49 -29.56 26.19 -46.44
N LEU A 50 -29.97 24.95 -46.18
CA LEU A 50 -31.38 24.49 -46.06
C LEU A 50 -31.34 23.00 -45.62
N ASN A 51 -31.70 22.63 -44.40
CA ASN A 51 -33.04 22.32 -43.87
C ASN A 51 -33.83 21.21 -44.59
N SER A 52 -34.10 20.15 -43.81
CA SER A 52 -35.30 19.29 -43.83
C SER A 52 -35.40 18.32 -45.02
N SER A 53 -35.85 17.08 -44.93
CA SER A 53 -36.66 16.37 -43.93
C SER A 53 -36.76 14.89 -44.37
N ARG A 54 -37.01 13.98 -43.40
CA ARG A 54 -37.87 12.78 -43.49
C ARG A 54 -37.47 11.71 -44.54
N GLN A 55 -37.66 10.40 -44.37
CA GLN A 55 -38.38 9.55 -43.42
C GLN A 55 -37.98 8.10 -43.75
N LEU A 56 -37.93 7.25 -42.71
CA LEU A 56 -38.45 5.86 -42.63
C LEU A 56 -38.32 4.89 -43.82
N HIS A 57 -37.69 3.73 -43.57
CA HIS A 57 -38.24 2.34 -43.63
C HIS A 57 -37.07 1.36 -43.43
N SER A 58 -36.93 0.66 -42.30
CA SER A 58 -37.60 -0.57 -41.82
C SER A 58 -37.37 -1.83 -42.66
N CYS A 59 -36.98 -2.91 -41.96
CA CYS A 59 -37.03 -4.34 -42.32
C CYS A 59 -35.90 -4.89 -43.22
N ASN A 60 -35.44 -6.14 -43.09
CA ASN A 60 -35.40 -7.15 -42.02
C ASN A 60 -34.52 -8.30 -42.57
N ASN A 61 -33.76 -8.96 -41.69
CA ASN A 61 -33.44 -10.39 -41.65
C ASN A 61 -32.97 -11.20 -42.89
N LYS A 62 -31.77 -11.79 -42.69
CA LYS A 62 -31.44 -13.24 -42.72
C LYS A 62 -31.17 -13.99 -44.06
N ILE A 63 -29.93 -14.50 -44.13
CA ILE A 63 -29.51 -15.92 -44.29
C ILE A 63 -29.23 -16.52 -45.70
N LEU A 64 -28.06 -17.21 -45.78
CA LEU A 64 -27.56 -18.28 -46.71
C LEU A 64 -27.28 -17.88 -48.19
N GLY A 65 -26.18 -18.26 -48.86
CA GLY A 65 -25.02 -19.13 -48.59
C GLY A 65 -24.30 -19.48 -49.92
N PHE A 66 -23.01 -19.91 -49.84
CA PHE A 66 -22.20 -20.68 -50.84
C PHE A 66 -21.76 -19.94 -52.15
N ARG A 67 -20.59 -20.14 -52.82
CA ARG A 67 -19.38 -20.99 -52.72
C ARG A 67 -18.32 -20.52 -53.76
N CYS A 68 -17.08 -21.05 -53.64
CA CYS A 68 -15.91 -21.06 -54.57
C CYS A 68 -15.00 -19.80 -54.60
N VAL A 69 -13.74 -19.84 -54.13
CA VAL A 69 -12.53 -20.63 -54.48
C VAL A 69 -11.91 -20.18 -55.82
N ILE A 70 -10.71 -19.58 -55.79
CA ILE A 70 -9.41 -20.14 -56.25
C ILE A 70 -8.29 -19.13 -55.87
N ASP A 71 -7.35 -19.63 -55.07
CA ASP A 71 -5.98 -19.16 -54.90
C ASP A 71 -5.08 -19.94 -55.89
N PRO A 72 -4.08 -19.31 -56.53
CA PRO A 72 -2.94 -20.05 -57.04
C PRO A 72 -1.61 -19.34 -56.74
N ASN A 73 -0.81 -19.87 -55.79
CA ASN A 73 0.30 -20.79 -56.11
C ASN A 73 1.35 -20.88 -54.98
N ARG A 74 1.42 -22.08 -54.39
CA ARG A 74 2.60 -22.67 -53.72
C ARG A 74 3.57 -23.25 -54.76
N ARG A 75 4.81 -23.61 -54.35
CA ARG A 75 5.41 -24.97 -54.53
C ARG A 75 6.73 -25.16 -53.72
N PRO A 76 7.20 -26.41 -53.46
CA PRO A 76 7.68 -26.90 -52.14
C PRO A 76 9.01 -27.71 -52.21
N PHE A 77 9.46 -28.36 -51.11
CA PHE A 77 9.76 -29.82 -51.01
C PHE A 77 10.33 -30.26 -49.62
N CYS A 78 9.84 -31.43 -49.14
CA CYS A 78 10.34 -32.48 -48.20
C CYS A 78 11.26 -32.15 -47.00
N GLY A 79 11.15 -32.73 -45.79
CA GLY A 79 10.48 -33.93 -45.27
C GLY A 79 11.48 -35.06 -44.98
N SER A 80 11.70 -35.43 -43.69
CA SER A 80 11.92 -36.80 -43.16
C SER A 80 12.27 -36.82 -41.66
N ASP A 81 11.61 -37.73 -40.94
CA ASP A 81 11.80 -38.13 -39.53
C ASP A 81 13.04 -39.01 -39.31
N SER A 82 13.58 -39.05 -38.08
CA SER A 82 13.97 -40.32 -37.39
C SER A 82 14.35 -40.13 -35.92
N ASN A 83 13.85 -41.05 -35.10
CA ASN A 83 14.10 -41.31 -33.67
C ASN A 83 15.54 -41.83 -33.35
N TRP A 84 15.80 -41.95 -32.03
CA TRP A 84 16.95 -42.57 -31.31
C TRP A 84 18.12 -41.61 -31.02
N GLY A 85 18.76 -41.58 -29.84
CA GLY A 85 18.77 -42.46 -28.69
C GLY A 85 19.62 -41.87 -27.53
N GLN A 86 19.72 -42.66 -26.46
CA GLN A 86 20.21 -42.36 -25.11
C GLN A 86 21.69 -41.94 -24.94
N SER A 87 21.89 -41.05 -23.96
CA SER A 87 22.78 -41.13 -22.78
C SER A 87 24.32 -41.23 -22.85
N ARG A 88 24.92 -40.53 -21.86
CA ARG A 88 26.14 -40.77 -21.07
C ARG A 88 27.51 -40.26 -21.58
N VAL A 89 27.98 -39.23 -20.84
CA VAL A 89 29.23 -39.19 -20.03
C VAL A 89 30.43 -39.95 -20.58
N PHE A 90 31.56 -39.26 -20.78
CA PHE A 90 32.87 -39.71 -20.28
C PHE A 90 33.88 -38.56 -20.14
N THR A 91 34.73 -38.76 -19.14
CA THR A 91 35.73 -37.92 -18.50
C THR A 91 37.12 -38.01 -19.17
N SER A 92 37.85 -36.88 -19.10
CA SER A 92 39.31 -36.68 -18.98
C SER A 92 40.34 -37.50 -19.80
N CYS A 93 41.31 -36.80 -20.42
CA CYS A 93 42.76 -36.95 -20.18
C CYS A 93 43.62 -35.90 -20.94
N SER A 94 44.21 -34.98 -20.17
CA SER A 94 45.66 -34.65 -20.04
C SER A 94 46.64 -34.45 -21.22
N VAL A 95 47.27 -33.24 -21.22
CA VAL A 95 48.71 -32.88 -21.42
C VAL A 95 49.21 -32.83 -22.90
N ASP A 96 49.80 -31.76 -23.45
CA ASP A 96 51.00 -31.03 -23.00
C ASP A 96 51.24 -29.63 -23.66
N ARG A 97 51.94 -28.76 -22.90
CA ARG A 97 52.87 -27.64 -23.21
C ARG A 97 52.66 -26.60 -24.34
N GLY A 98 52.65 -25.33 -23.91
CA GLY A 98 53.16 -24.17 -24.67
C GLY A 98 53.07 -22.84 -23.89
N ARG A 99 54.22 -22.28 -23.49
CA ARG A 99 54.44 -21.11 -22.60
C ARG A 99 53.92 -19.78 -23.14
N TYR A 100 53.43 -18.87 -22.27
CA TYR A 100 53.87 -17.47 -22.13
C TYR A 100 53.51 -16.95 -20.72
N SER A 101 54.43 -16.20 -20.10
CA SER A 101 54.37 -15.65 -18.74
C SER A 101 54.38 -14.12 -18.81
N LEU A 102 53.60 -13.44 -17.96
CA LEU A 102 53.89 -12.08 -17.48
C LEU A 102 53.21 -11.85 -16.13
N VAL A 103 53.99 -11.25 -15.23
CA VAL A 103 53.84 -11.08 -13.78
C VAL A 103 53.22 -9.72 -13.46
N ILE A 104 52.31 -9.63 -12.48
CA ILE A 104 52.08 -8.40 -11.70
C ILE A 104 51.99 -8.76 -10.20
N ALA A 105 52.65 -7.92 -9.40
CA ALA A 105 53.15 -8.16 -8.06
C ALA A 105 52.17 -7.80 -6.94
N ASN A 106 52.23 -8.58 -5.85
CA ASN A 106 51.77 -8.21 -4.51
C ASN A 106 52.85 -7.37 -3.81
N VAL A 107 52.46 -6.26 -3.19
CA VAL A 107 53.31 -5.52 -2.24
C VAL A 107 52.55 -5.36 -0.94
N ALA A 108 53.05 -6.06 0.08
CA ALA A 108 52.81 -5.78 1.48
C ALA A 108 53.86 -4.77 1.97
N SER A 109 53.49 -3.88 2.89
CA SER A 109 54.45 -3.13 3.69
C SER A 109 53.87 -2.87 5.07
N ASP A 110 54.69 -3.18 6.07
CA ASP A 110 54.34 -3.19 7.49
C ASP A 110 55.24 -2.19 8.25
N PHE A 111 54.66 -1.58 9.28
CA PHE A 111 55.24 -0.78 10.39
C PHE A 111 55.92 0.60 10.15
N ARG A 112 55.35 1.64 10.79
CA ARG A 112 55.97 2.30 11.97
C ARG A 112 55.04 3.29 12.69
N ASN A 113 55.11 3.23 14.02
CA ASN A 113 54.49 4.11 15.01
C ASN A 113 54.96 5.57 14.91
N HIS A 114 54.05 6.53 15.05
CA HIS A 114 54.27 7.74 15.85
C HIS A 114 52.93 8.25 16.40
N SER A 115 52.89 8.44 17.72
CA SER A 115 51.80 9.02 18.51
C SER A 115 52.31 10.34 19.10
N THR A 116 51.50 11.41 19.02
CA THR A 116 51.61 12.61 19.87
C THR A 116 50.25 13.29 20.06
N SER A 117 49.71 13.13 21.28
CA SER A 117 49.05 14.11 22.20
C SER A 117 47.91 15.06 21.76
N ILE A 118 46.70 14.82 22.30
CA ILE A 118 45.85 15.58 23.29
C ILE A 118 45.86 17.13 23.19
N GLU A 119 44.73 17.84 23.02
CA GLU A 119 43.68 18.29 24.01
C GLU A 119 42.36 18.67 23.27
N ALA A 120 41.17 18.93 23.84
CA ALA A 120 40.33 18.42 24.95
C ALA A 120 38.99 19.22 24.90
N HIS A 121 37.87 18.60 25.33
CA HIS A 121 36.54 19.18 25.71
C HIS A 121 35.53 19.58 24.60
N VAL A 122 34.22 19.25 24.62
CA VAL A 122 33.27 18.88 25.70
C VAL A 122 32.24 17.81 25.25
N ASN A 123 32.17 16.73 26.03
CA ASN A 123 31.04 15.88 26.46
C ASN A 123 29.64 16.03 25.83
N GLU A 124 29.15 14.97 25.16
CA GLU A 124 27.81 14.38 25.36
C GLU A 124 27.91 12.85 25.12
N LYS A 125 28.03 12.07 26.19
CA LYS A 125 27.83 10.61 26.15
C LYS A 125 26.95 10.21 27.33
N GLY A 126 25.75 9.76 27.01
CA GLY A 126 24.91 8.95 27.87
C GLY A 126 24.01 8.09 26.99
N PHE A 127 24.13 6.77 27.12
CA PHE A 127 23.22 5.72 26.61
C PHE A 127 23.49 4.99 25.26
N GLU A 128 24.73 4.92 24.76
CA GLU A 128 25.03 4.05 23.59
C GLU A 128 26.04 2.92 23.83
N ARG A 129 26.33 2.54 25.09
CA ARG A 129 27.35 1.51 25.34
C ARG A 129 27.03 0.59 26.51
N ILE A 130 25.95 -0.16 26.38
CA ILE A 130 25.80 -1.46 27.03
C ILE A 130 25.18 -2.37 25.97
N TYR A 131 25.69 -3.59 25.78
CA TYR A 131 25.44 -4.53 24.67
C TYR A 131 26.42 -4.51 23.49
N LEU A 132 27.71 -4.53 23.78
CA LEU A 132 28.72 -5.13 22.90
C LEU A 132 29.80 -5.81 23.75
N GLN A 133 29.49 -6.95 24.37
CA GLN A 133 30.44 -8.04 24.70
C GLN A 133 29.69 -9.13 25.50
N GLY A 134 29.54 -10.35 24.96
CA GLY A 134 29.05 -11.49 25.75
C GLY A 134 28.42 -12.60 24.91
N ALA A 135 29.24 -13.59 24.56
CA ALA A 135 28.90 -14.77 23.78
C ALA A 135 28.05 -15.80 24.56
N LEU A 136 27.40 -16.67 23.78
CA LEU A 136 27.00 -18.07 24.07
C LEU A 136 25.93 -18.30 25.16
N ASN A 137 24.86 -18.98 24.74
CA ASN A 137 23.80 -19.63 25.52
C ASN A 137 22.80 -18.72 26.25
N VAL A 138 21.71 -18.38 25.59
CA VAL A 138 20.45 -18.02 26.26
C VAL A 138 19.47 -19.18 26.03
N LYS A 139 19.20 -19.95 27.10
CA LYS A 139 18.12 -20.94 27.13
C LYS A 139 16.76 -20.24 27.10
N PRO A 140 15.72 -20.83 26.48
CA PRO A 140 14.39 -20.25 26.47
C PRO A 140 13.79 -20.23 27.89
N LEU A 141 13.09 -19.14 28.21
CA LEU A 141 12.33 -18.97 29.45
C LEU A 141 11.15 -19.95 29.45
N VAL A 142 11.25 -21.00 30.26
CA VAL A 142 10.16 -21.93 30.58
C VAL A 142 9.11 -21.18 31.39
N ILE A 143 7.88 -21.09 30.87
CA ILE A 143 6.71 -20.70 31.65
C ILE A 143 6.39 -21.88 32.57
N GLU A 144 6.66 -21.75 33.87
CA GLU A 144 6.31 -22.77 34.84
C GLU A 144 4.80 -22.98 34.88
N ARG A 145 4.44 -24.24 34.63
CA ARG A 145 3.12 -24.84 34.79
C ARG A 145 2.78 -24.80 36.29
N ILE A 146 1.72 -24.11 36.67
CA ILE A 146 1.20 -24.18 38.04
C ILE A 146 0.63 -25.59 38.25
N GLU A 147 1.38 -26.44 38.94
CA GLU A 147 0.91 -27.71 39.47
C GLU A 147 -0.14 -27.46 40.56
N ARG A 148 -1.32 -28.05 40.40
CA ARG A 148 -2.27 -28.26 41.50
C ARG A 148 -1.76 -29.41 42.36
N GLY A 149 -1.53 -29.13 43.64
CA GLY A 149 -1.38 -30.13 44.70
C GLY A 149 -2.17 -29.73 45.95
N PRO A 150 -2.69 -30.69 46.73
CA PRO A 150 -3.88 -30.53 47.57
C PRO A 150 -3.54 -30.20 49.03
N ASP A 151 -4.40 -29.45 49.73
CA ASP A 151 -4.78 -29.86 51.08
C ASP A 151 -6.04 -29.20 51.66
N LEU A 152 -6.61 -29.95 52.59
CA LEU A 152 -7.88 -29.85 53.30
C LEU A 152 -7.97 -28.70 54.33
N GLY A 153 -9.18 -28.20 54.58
CA GLY A 153 -9.49 -27.44 55.80
C GLY A 153 -10.86 -26.74 55.76
N LYS A 154 -11.74 -27.11 56.69
CA LYS A 154 -13.16 -26.70 56.84
C LYS A 154 -13.35 -25.39 57.63
N GLU A 155 -14.60 -24.90 57.55
CA GLU A 155 -15.35 -24.04 58.52
C GLU A 155 -14.93 -22.54 58.54
N GLU A 156 -15.80 -21.54 58.63
CA GLU A 156 -17.09 -21.45 59.34
C GLU A 156 -17.93 -20.24 58.84
N GLU A 157 -19.26 -20.31 59.00
CA GLU A 157 -20.22 -19.23 58.78
C GLU A 157 -20.10 -18.11 59.83
N SER A 158 -20.39 -16.85 59.46
CA SER A 158 -21.08 -15.94 60.39
C SER A 158 -21.87 -14.84 59.67
N ARG A 159 -23.16 -14.81 59.99
CA ARG A 159 -24.15 -13.77 59.66
C ARG A 159 -23.98 -12.59 60.61
N ILE A 160 -24.11 -11.35 60.10
CA ILE A 160 -24.55 -10.20 60.90
C ILE A 160 -25.56 -9.38 60.07
N GLU A 161 -26.81 -9.37 60.54
CA GLU A 161 -27.87 -8.44 60.17
C GLU A 161 -27.67 -7.08 60.87
N ILE A 162 -28.02 -5.98 60.21
CA ILE A 162 -28.51 -4.76 60.88
C ILE A 162 -29.74 -4.23 60.13
N ASN A 163 -30.87 -4.26 60.82
CA ASN A 163 -32.18 -3.65 60.51
C ASN A 163 -32.11 -2.12 60.51
N GLY A 164 -32.78 -1.44 59.57
CA GLY A 164 -34.06 -0.73 59.79
C GLY A 164 -33.87 0.78 59.56
N SER A 165 -34.76 1.60 58.98
CA SER A 165 -36.22 1.51 58.84
C SER A 165 -36.76 2.64 57.93
N ASN A 166 -37.90 2.37 57.26
CA ASN A 166 -39.04 3.24 56.84
C ASN A 166 -38.78 4.47 55.93
N VAL A 167 -39.51 4.75 54.84
CA VAL A 167 -40.99 4.94 54.69
C VAL A 167 -41.43 4.90 53.19
N ASN A 168 -42.61 4.29 52.94
CA ASN A 168 -43.62 4.38 51.84
C ASN A 168 -43.34 5.16 50.54
N VAL A 169 -43.45 4.55 49.33
CA VAL A 169 -44.66 4.14 48.56
C VAL A 169 -45.40 5.33 47.94
N ASP A 170 -45.15 5.61 46.65
CA ASP A 170 -46.13 5.50 45.55
C ASP A 170 -45.62 6.07 44.22
N ASN A 171 -46.00 5.41 43.12
CA ASN A 171 -45.90 5.80 41.69
C ASN A 171 -44.60 5.53 40.93
N LEU A 172 -44.44 4.29 40.44
CA LEU A 172 -44.25 4.00 39.00
C LEU A 172 -44.25 2.48 38.78
N LYS A 173 -45.43 1.87 38.91
CA LYS A 173 -45.76 0.65 38.18
C LYS A 173 -46.12 1.09 36.76
N ASP A 174 -45.17 0.96 35.85
CA ASP A 174 -45.33 0.48 34.49
C ASP A 174 -43.97 0.60 33.80
N LEU A 175 -43.64 -0.38 32.93
CA LEU A 175 -42.37 -0.58 32.22
C LEU A 175 -41.36 -1.57 32.84
N ASN A 176 -41.83 -2.64 33.48
CA ASN A 176 -41.11 -3.92 33.46
C ASN A 176 -41.63 -4.74 32.27
N GLY A 177 -41.06 -4.51 31.10
CA GLY A 177 -41.57 -5.10 29.87
C GLY A 177 -40.76 -4.83 28.60
N GLU A 178 -39.46 -4.59 28.68
CA GLU A 178 -38.58 -4.69 27.50
C GLU A 178 -37.52 -5.76 27.76
N LYS A 179 -37.94 -7.02 27.56
CA LYS A 179 -36.99 -8.01 27.05
C LYS A 179 -36.46 -7.41 25.75
N ALA A 180 -35.19 -7.00 25.76
CA ALA A 180 -34.45 -6.75 24.54
C ALA A 180 -34.61 -7.99 23.65
N LEU A 181 -35.50 -7.87 22.66
CA LEU A 181 -35.59 -8.78 21.54
C LEU A 181 -34.33 -8.55 20.73
N THR A 182 -33.23 -9.19 21.14
CA THR A 182 -32.17 -9.55 20.21
C THR A 182 -32.83 -10.45 19.18
N HIS A 183 -33.29 -9.84 18.08
CA HIS A 183 -33.59 -10.56 16.86
C HIS A 183 -32.28 -11.25 16.46
N GLU A 184 -32.11 -12.52 16.86
CA GLU A 184 -31.04 -13.36 16.35
C GLU A 184 -31.25 -13.44 14.84
N ARG A 185 -30.44 -12.67 14.10
CA ARG A 185 -30.49 -12.66 12.65
C ARG A 185 -30.10 -14.04 12.15
N GLU A 186 -30.88 -14.55 11.21
CA GLU A 186 -30.50 -15.73 10.46
C GLU A 186 -29.31 -15.36 9.57
N VAL A 187 -28.11 -15.76 10.01
CA VAL A 187 -26.85 -15.61 9.26
C VAL A 187 -27.03 -16.31 7.91
N SER A 188 -26.71 -15.62 6.81
CA SER A 188 -26.86 -16.22 5.47
C SER A 188 -25.93 -17.43 5.31
N GLU A 189 -26.30 -18.39 4.45
CA GLU A 189 -25.47 -19.59 4.24
C GLU A 189 -24.05 -19.24 3.77
N ILE A 190 -23.90 -18.20 2.95
CA ILE A 190 -22.59 -17.71 2.51
C ILE A 190 -21.77 -17.09 3.66
N GLU A 191 -22.41 -16.40 4.61
CA GLU A 191 -21.73 -15.90 5.81
C GLU A 191 -21.29 -17.05 6.72
N LYS A 192 -22.12 -18.09 6.89
CA LYS A 192 -21.76 -19.30 7.65
C LYS A 192 -20.57 -20.02 7.00
N GLU A 193 -20.59 -20.16 5.67
CA GLU A 193 -19.48 -20.71 4.90
C GLU A 193 -18.20 -19.89 5.09
N ALA A 194 -18.29 -18.56 4.92
CA ALA A 194 -17.16 -17.66 5.07
C ALA A 194 -16.54 -17.73 6.47
N TRP A 195 -17.35 -17.76 7.54
CA TRP A 195 -16.86 -17.92 8.91
C TRP A 195 -16.16 -19.26 9.14
N LYS A 196 -16.70 -20.35 8.57
CA LYS A 196 -16.07 -21.68 8.63
C LYS A 196 -14.70 -21.64 7.94
N LEU A 197 -14.61 -21.05 6.77
CA LEU A 197 -13.35 -20.91 6.02
C LEU A 197 -12.34 -20.03 6.77
N LEU A 198 -12.76 -18.87 7.27
CA LEU A 198 -11.88 -17.97 8.04
C LEU A 198 -11.32 -18.65 9.30
N ARG A 199 -12.15 -19.37 10.07
CA ARG A 199 -11.70 -20.15 11.23
C ARG A 199 -10.76 -21.28 10.86
N SER A 200 -10.94 -21.90 9.70
CA SER A 200 -10.03 -22.94 9.20
C SER A 200 -8.65 -22.42 8.80
N ALA A 201 -8.53 -21.12 8.51
CA ALA A 201 -7.28 -20.47 8.13
C ALA A 201 -6.45 -20.01 9.35
N VAL A 202 -6.94 -20.17 10.58
CA VAL A 202 -6.26 -19.73 11.80
C VAL A 202 -4.97 -20.53 12.03
N VAL A 203 -3.88 -19.80 12.27
CA VAL A 203 -2.57 -20.35 12.62
C VAL A 203 -2.39 -20.28 14.14
N ASN A 204 -1.99 -21.40 14.73
CA ASN A 204 -1.65 -21.48 16.14
C ASN A 204 -0.13 -21.51 16.32
N TYR A 205 0.34 -20.88 17.40
CA TYR A 205 1.71 -20.93 17.88
C TYR A 205 1.69 -21.16 19.39
N CYS A 206 2.35 -22.23 19.85
CA CYS A 206 2.35 -22.69 21.24
C CYS A 206 0.93 -22.80 21.83
N GLY A 207 -0.02 -23.31 21.04
CA GLY A 207 -1.43 -23.48 21.42
C GLY A 207 -2.29 -22.20 21.39
N ASN A 208 -1.73 -21.05 21.03
CA ASN A 208 -2.44 -19.77 20.94
C ASN A 208 -2.67 -19.36 19.48
N PRO A 209 -3.83 -18.81 19.11
CA PRO A 209 -4.05 -18.31 17.76
C PRO A 209 -3.24 -17.04 17.55
N VAL A 210 -2.45 -16.97 16.49
CA VAL A 210 -1.49 -15.87 16.22
C VAL A 210 -1.68 -15.20 14.86
N GLY A 211 -2.64 -15.64 14.06
CA GLY A 211 -2.90 -15.06 12.75
C GLY A 211 -3.73 -15.97 11.86
N THR A 212 -3.82 -15.63 10.59
CA THR A 212 -4.44 -16.49 9.56
C THR A 212 -3.52 -16.63 8.36
N VAL A 213 -3.44 -17.83 7.76
CA VAL A 213 -2.68 -18.04 6.50
C VAL A 213 -3.25 -17.18 5.37
N ALA A 214 -2.44 -16.87 4.36
CA ALA A 214 -2.88 -16.06 3.22
C ALA A 214 -3.94 -16.78 2.36
N ALA A 215 -3.72 -18.07 2.08
CA ALA A 215 -4.68 -18.95 1.40
C ALA A 215 -4.68 -20.34 2.02
N ASN A 216 -5.86 -20.96 2.08
CA ASN A 216 -6.02 -22.33 2.55
C ASN A 216 -6.64 -23.21 1.47
N ASP A 217 -6.00 -23.24 0.29
CA ASP A 217 -6.43 -24.03 -0.86
C ASP A 217 -5.96 -25.49 -0.73
N PRO A 218 -6.88 -26.46 -0.52
CA PRO A 218 -6.49 -27.87 -0.39
C PRO A 218 -5.91 -28.47 -1.69
N ALA A 219 -6.15 -27.84 -2.84
CA ALA A 219 -5.64 -28.29 -4.13
C ALA A 219 -4.23 -27.73 -4.44
N ASP A 220 -3.76 -26.74 -3.68
CA ASP A 220 -2.44 -26.14 -3.91
C ASP A 220 -1.34 -27.04 -3.34
N LYS A 221 -0.61 -27.68 -4.26
CA LYS A 221 0.52 -28.57 -3.92
C LYS A 221 1.80 -27.81 -3.59
N GLN A 222 1.88 -26.52 -3.92
CA GLN A 222 3.06 -25.68 -3.72
C GLN A 222 2.61 -24.28 -3.28
N PRO A 223 2.26 -24.11 -1.98
CA PRO A 223 1.71 -22.85 -1.48
C PRO A 223 2.67 -21.67 -1.60
N LEU A 224 3.96 -21.91 -1.87
CA LEU A 224 5.03 -20.90 -1.87
C LEU A 224 5.05 -20.17 -0.51
N ASN A 225 4.65 -18.91 -0.49
CA ASN A 225 4.52 -18.07 0.70
C ASN A 225 3.07 -17.89 1.17
N TYR A 226 2.07 -18.45 0.47
CA TYR A 226 0.66 -18.26 0.82
C TYR A 226 0.20 -19.09 2.03
N ASP A 227 1.05 -19.99 2.52
CA ASP A 227 0.90 -20.68 3.80
C ASP A 227 1.43 -19.88 4.99
N GLN A 228 1.90 -18.65 4.76
CA GLN A 228 2.39 -17.73 5.79
C GLN A 228 1.29 -16.77 6.25
N VAL A 229 1.51 -16.14 7.41
CA VAL A 229 0.68 -15.06 7.93
C VAL A 229 1.27 -13.72 7.47
N PHE A 230 0.64 -13.07 6.50
CA PHE A 230 1.01 -11.71 6.08
C PHE A 230 0.37 -10.66 6.96
N ILE A 231 1.11 -9.59 7.25
CA ILE A 231 0.58 -8.50 8.08
C ILE A 231 -0.62 -7.84 7.40
N ARG A 232 -0.51 -7.50 6.11
CA ARG A 232 -1.59 -6.85 5.36
C ARG A 232 -2.83 -7.75 5.20
N ASP A 233 -2.65 -9.04 4.94
CA ASP A 233 -3.75 -10.02 4.77
C ASP A 233 -4.48 -10.28 6.08
N PHE A 234 -3.79 -10.21 7.21
CA PHE A 234 -4.41 -10.42 8.52
C PHE A 234 -5.28 -9.25 8.97
N VAL A 235 -5.09 -8.02 8.45
CA VAL A 235 -5.90 -6.85 8.86
C VAL A 235 -7.41 -7.07 8.73
N PRO A 236 -7.98 -7.49 7.57
CA PRO A 236 -9.41 -7.78 7.49
C PRO A 236 -9.84 -8.94 8.39
N SER A 237 -9.03 -9.98 8.56
CA SER A 237 -9.31 -11.10 9.48
C SER A 237 -9.39 -10.61 10.92
N ALA A 238 -8.43 -9.78 11.33
CA ALA A 238 -8.36 -9.20 12.66
C ALA A 238 -9.59 -8.32 12.95
N LEU A 239 -10.02 -7.51 11.98
CA LEU A 239 -11.27 -6.74 12.10
C LEU A 239 -12.50 -7.64 12.23
N ALA A 240 -12.61 -8.71 11.43
CA ALA A 240 -13.71 -9.67 11.56
C ALA A 240 -13.75 -10.30 12.97
N PHE A 241 -12.61 -10.78 13.47
CA PHE A 241 -12.52 -11.36 14.82
C PHE A 241 -12.82 -10.32 15.92
N LEU A 242 -12.29 -9.11 15.82
CA LEU A 242 -12.57 -8.02 16.77
C LEU A 242 -14.06 -7.68 16.82
N LEU A 243 -14.70 -7.52 15.66
CA LEU A 243 -16.13 -7.23 15.57
C LEU A 243 -16.98 -8.42 16.07
N ASN A 244 -16.43 -9.64 16.06
CA ASN A 244 -17.08 -10.83 16.63
C ASN A 244 -16.76 -11.04 18.13
N GLY A 245 -16.06 -10.11 18.78
CA GLY A 245 -15.65 -10.21 20.18
C GLY A 245 -14.48 -11.16 20.45
N GLU A 246 -13.83 -11.70 19.40
CA GLU A 246 -12.72 -12.64 19.48
C GLU A 246 -11.35 -11.92 19.45
N GLY A 247 -11.12 -10.96 20.35
CA GLY A 247 -9.93 -10.10 20.32
C GLY A 247 -8.58 -10.75 20.63
N GLN A 248 -8.57 -11.98 21.18
CA GLN A 248 -7.35 -12.64 21.65
C GLN A 248 -6.36 -12.94 20.51
N ILE A 249 -6.84 -13.39 19.35
CA ILE A 249 -5.99 -13.67 18.18
C ILE A 249 -5.25 -12.40 17.72
N VAL A 250 -5.91 -11.24 17.79
CA VAL A 250 -5.33 -9.95 17.37
C VAL A 250 -4.29 -9.48 18.37
N LYS A 251 -4.56 -9.62 19.68
CA LYS A 251 -3.59 -9.32 20.73
C LYS A 251 -2.31 -10.15 20.56
N ASN A 252 -2.46 -11.46 20.34
CA ASN A 252 -1.35 -12.37 20.13
C ASN A 252 -0.56 -12.00 18.87
N PHE A 253 -1.26 -11.77 17.75
CA PHE A 253 -0.62 -11.33 16.50
C PHE A 253 0.21 -10.06 16.70
N LEU A 254 -0.34 -9.03 17.35
CA LEU A 254 0.35 -7.76 17.59
C LEU A 254 1.62 -7.95 18.45
N LEU A 255 1.55 -8.76 19.50
CA LEU A 255 2.68 -9.02 20.39
C LEU A 255 3.77 -9.89 19.75
N HIS A 256 3.40 -10.94 19.02
CA HIS A 256 4.37 -11.81 18.35
C HIS A 256 5.05 -11.09 17.17
N THR A 257 4.31 -10.32 16.38
CA THR A 257 4.92 -9.51 15.31
C THR A 257 5.83 -8.41 15.86
N LEU A 258 5.48 -7.82 17.01
CA LEU A 258 6.38 -6.91 17.74
C LEU A 258 7.65 -7.61 18.23
N GLN A 259 7.54 -8.85 18.71
CA GLN A 259 8.71 -9.64 19.07
C GLN A 259 9.64 -9.84 17.86
N LEU A 260 9.07 -10.18 16.69
CA LEU A 260 9.83 -10.31 15.43
C LEU A 260 10.51 -8.99 15.03
N GLN A 261 9.90 -7.83 15.29
CA GLN A 261 10.54 -6.53 15.07
C GLN A 261 11.88 -6.38 15.82
N SER A 262 12.04 -7.01 16.98
CA SER A 262 13.28 -6.90 17.75
C SER A 262 14.40 -7.82 17.28
N TRP A 263 14.12 -8.72 16.32
CA TRP A 263 15.12 -9.65 15.79
C TRP A 263 16.20 -8.94 15.00
N GLU A 264 17.40 -9.52 15.02
CA GLU A 264 18.51 -9.10 14.16
C GLU A 264 18.15 -9.43 12.71
N LYS A 265 18.10 -8.38 11.88
CA LYS A 265 17.77 -8.47 10.47
C LYS A 265 19.07 -8.29 9.70
N THR A 266 19.43 -9.28 8.90
CA THR A 266 20.61 -9.20 8.04
C THR A 266 20.24 -9.66 6.64
N VAL A 267 20.45 -8.77 5.68
CA VAL A 267 20.39 -9.10 4.25
C VAL A 267 21.82 -9.00 3.74
N ASP A 268 22.43 -10.17 3.50
CA ASP A 268 23.84 -10.30 3.17
C ASP A 268 24.73 -9.60 4.23
N CYS A 269 25.28 -8.41 3.93
CA CYS A 269 26.15 -7.64 4.81
C CYS A 269 25.50 -6.33 5.33
N TYR A 270 24.18 -6.19 5.21
CA TYR A 270 23.44 -4.99 5.59
C TYR A 270 22.32 -5.31 6.58
N SER A 271 22.15 -4.45 7.58
CA SER A 271 21.05 -4.54 8.55
C SER A 271 20.00 -3.48 8.28
N PRO A 272 18.76 -3.86 7.92
CA PRO A 272 17.65 -2.93 7.82
C PRO A 272 17.39 -2.17 9.12
N GLY A 273 16.65 -1.06 9.01
CA GLY A 273 16.27 -0.25 10.16
C GLY A 273 15.54 -1.05 11.24
N GLN A 274 15.86 -0.79 12.51
CA GLN A 274 15.32 -1.55 13.65
C GLN A 274 13.79 -1.58 13.71
N GLY A 275 13.13 -0.53 13.20
CA GLY A 275 11.67 -0.44 13.18
C GLY A 275 10.98 -1.24 12.08
N LEU A 276 11.72 -1.92 11.19
CA LEU A 276 11.14 -2.69 10.10
C LEU A 276 10.30 -3.85 10.63
N MET A 277 9.02 -3.90 10.24
CA MET A 277 8.14 -5.04 10.48
C MET A 277 8.28 -6.06 9.35
N PRO A 278 8.11 -7.36 9.62
CA PRO A 278 8.17 -8.37 8.57
C PRO A 278 7.00 -8.23 7.58
N ALA A 279 7.16 -8.72 6.36
CA ALA A 279 6.06 -8.86 5.40
C ALA A 279 5.09 -9.96 5.89
N SER A 280 5.67 -11.09 6.29
CA SER A 280 4.98 -12.28 6.74
C SER A 280 5.80 -13.07 7.75
N PHE A 281 5.18 -14.06 8.38
CA PHE A 281 5.89 -15.07 9.16
C PHE A 281 5.20 -16.44 9.05
N LYS A 282 5.96 -17.50 9.34
CA LYS A 282 5.47 -18.87 9.38
C LYS A 282 5.81 -19.54 10.71
N VAL A 283 4.92 -20.40 11.20
CA VAL A 283 5.24 -21.30 12.30
C VAL A 283 5.94 -22.54 11.72
N ARG A 284 7.17 -22.81 12.18
CA ARG A 284 7.92 -24.02 11.83
C ARG A 284 8.11 -24.89 13.06
N THR A 285 8.08 -26.19 12.85
CA THR A 285 8.35 -27.19 13.90
C THR A 285 9.76 -27.73 13.69
N VAL A 286 10.65 -27.49 14.66
CA VAL A 286 12.05 -27.96 14.63
C VAL A 286 12.26 -29.03 15.70
N PRO A 287 13.08 -30.07 15.45
CA PRO A 287 13.43 -31.05 16.47
C PRO A 287 14.28 -30.39 17.56
N LEU A 288 14.01 -30.72 18.83
CA LEU A 288 14.82 -30.26 19.96
C LEU A 288 16.16 -30.99 19.98
N ASP A 289 17.26 -30.23 20.02
CA ASP A 289 18.61 -30.80 20.09
C ASP A 289 18.80 -31.58 21.39
N GLY A 290 18.95 -32.90 21.29
CA GLY A 290 19.29 -33.79 22.39
C GLY A 290 18.16 -34.66 22.95
N SER A 291 16.92 -34.54 22.45
CA SER A 291 15.82 -35.44 22.79
C SER A 291 15.19 -36.09 21.54
N ASN A 292 15.15 -37.42 21.52
CA ASN A 292 14.55 -38.18 20.41
C ASN A 292 13.02 -37.99 20.41
N GLY A 293 12.52 -37.13 19.52
CA GLY A 293 11.10 -37.03 19.20
C GLY A 293 10.35 -35.85 19.85
N GLU A 294 11.03 -34.96 20.56
CA GLU A 294 10.44 -33.69 21.01
C GLU A 294 10.67 -32.61 19.95
N PHE A 295 9.66 -31.78 19.72
CA PHE A 295 9.69 -30.71 18.74
C PHE A 295 9.35 -29.38 19.41
N GLU A 296 9.98 -28.30 18.95
CA GLU A 296 9.70 -26.93 19.33
C GLU A 296 9.10 -26.16 18.16
N GLU A 297 8.12 -25.32 18.43
CA GLU A 297 7.58 -24.37 17.45
C GLU A 297 8.41 -23.08 17.48
N ILE A 298 8.81 -22.61 16.30
CA ILE A 298 9.51 -21.35 16.10
C ILE A 298 8.76 -20.47 15.10
N LEU A 299 8.83 -19.15 15.29
CA LEU A 299 8.35 -18.17 14.33
C LEU A 299 9.49 -17.84 13.36
N ASP A 300 9.23 -17.99 12.07
CA ASP A 300 10.16 -17.74 10.97
C ASP A 300 9.66 -16.53 10.16
N PRO A 301 10.19 -15.32 10.40
CA PRO A 301 9.79 -14.10 9.69
C PRO A 301 10.42 -14.00 8.30
N ASP A 302 9.75 -13.28 7.39
CA ASP A 302 10.32 -12.78 6.14
C ASP A 302 10.24 -11.24 6.14
N PHE A 303 11.39 -10.56 6.22
CA PHE A 303 11.48 -9.09 6.14
C PHE A 303 11.66 -8.56 4.71
N GLY A 304 11.56 -9.44 3.71
CA GLY A 304 11.79 -9.13 2.30
C GLY A 304 13.06 -9.79 1.74
N GLU A 305 13.88 -10.42 2.57
CA GLU A 305 15.06 -11.17 2.14
C GLU A 305 14.73 -12.39 1.29
N SER A 306 13.58 -13.02 1.57
CA SER A 306 13.07 -14.18 0.82
C SER A 306 12.00 -13.78 -0.21
N ALA A 307 11.53 -12.53 -0.15
CA ALA A 307 10.54 -12.01 -1.08
C ALA A 307 11.06 -11.97 -2.53
N ILE A 308 10.19 -12.29 -3.48
CA ILE A 308 10.50 -12.22 -4.91
C ILE A 308 10.85 -10.77 -5.26
N GLY A 309 12.08 -10.54 -5.71
CA GLY A 309 12.58 -9.19 -6.04
C GLY A 309 13.13 -8.40 -4.85
N ARG A 310 13.24 -9.02 -3.67
CA ARG A 310 13.75 -8.41 -2.42
C ARG A 310 13.03 -7.11 -2.05
N VAL A 311 11.71 -7.13 -2.15
CA VAL A 311 10.85 -5.97 -1.95
C VAL A 311 10.70 -5.68 -0.46
N ALA A 312 10.84 -4.40 -0.08
CA ALA A 312 10.70 -3.97 1.31
C ALA A 312 9.21 -3.75 1.69
N PRO A 313 8.70 -4.39 2.77
CA PRO A 313 7.31 -4.28 3.19
C PRO A 313 7.06 -3.00 4.02
N VAL A 314 7.08 -1.84 3.37
CA VAL A 314 6.92 -0.54 4.07
C VAL A 314 5.53 -0.42 4.69
N ASP A 315 4.50 -0.96 4.04
CA ASP A 315 3.12 -0.96 4.52
C ASP A 315 2.91 -1.75 5.81
N SER A 316 3.68 -2.82 6.06
CA SER A 316 3.55 -3.68 7.24
C SER A 316 3.61 -2.92 8.56
N GLY A 317 4.58 -2.00 8.72
CA GLY A 317 4.69 -1.20 9.94
C GLY A 317 3.54 -0.22 10.12
N LEU A 318 3.05 0.34 9.01
CA LEU A 318 1.92 1.27 9.01
C LEU A 318 0.63 0.54 9.40
N TRP A 319 0.39 -0.64 8.82
CA TRP A 319 -0.74 -1.50 9.14
C TRP A 319 -0.72 -1.99 10.58
N TRP A 320 0.45 -2.34 11.12
CA TRP A 320 0.57 -2.75 12.52
C TRP A 320 0.12 -1.65 13.49
N ILE A 321 0.51 -0.39 13.25
CA ILE A 321 0.07 0.75 14.05
C ILE A 321 -1.44 0.97 13.92
N ILE A 322 -1.98 0.91 12.69
CA ILE A 322 -3.42 1.07 12.43
C ILE A 322 -4.22 -0.03 13.15
N LEU A 323 -3.76 -1.28 13.10
CA LEU A 323 -4.41 -2.41 13.73
C LEU A 323 -4.34 -2.34 15.26
N LEU A 324 -3.23 -1.89 15.84
CA LEU A 324 -3.09 -1.67 17.28
C LEU A 324 -4.12 -0.64 17.78
N ARG A 325 -4.35 0.43 17.02
CA ARG A 325 -5.41 1.40 17.34
C ARG A 325 -6.78 0.74 17.26
N ALA A 326 -7.07 0.01 16.18
CA ALA A 326 -8.34 -0.68 16.00
C ALA A 326 -8.64 -1.65 17.14
N TYR A 327 -7.64 -2.42 17.60
CA TYR A 327 -7.74 -3.30 18.76
C TYR A 327 -8.24 -2.54 20.00
N GLY A 328 -7.56 -1.46 20.40
CA GLY A 328 -7.94 -0.73 21.61
C GLY A 328 -9.28 -0.01 21.48
N LYS A 329 -9.59 0.50 20.29
CA LYS A 329 -10.88 1.16 20.02
C LYS A 329 -12.07 0.20 20.10
N ILE A 330 -11.98 -0.98 19.49
CA ILE A 330 -13.07 -1.96 19.47
C ILE A 330 -13.20 -2.69 20.81
N THR A 331 -12.08 -3.10 21.42
CA THR A 331 -12.12 -3.87 22.68
C THR A 331 -12.29 -3.00 23.92
N GLY A 332 -11.95 -1.71 23.84
CA GLY A 332 -11.82 -0.83 25.02
C GLY A 332 -10.57 -1.10 25.86
N ASP A 333 -9.76 -2.11 25.52
CA ASP A 333 -8.52 -2.45 26.22
C ASP A 333 -7.34 -1.62 25.68
N TYR A 334 -7.07 -0.49 26.34
CA TYR A 334 -5.92 0.37 26.04
C TYR A 334 -4.63 -0.09 26.75
N SER A 335 -4.70 -1.06 27.66
CA SER A 335 -3.53 -1.52 28.44
C SER A 335 -2.42 -2.09 27.54
N LEU A 336 -2.81 -2.70 26.40
CA LEU A 336 -1.86 -3.17 25.39
C LEU A 336 -1.03 -2.04 24.82
N GLN A 337 -1.65 -0.89 24.52
CA GLN A 337 -0.99 0.28 23.92
C GLN A 337 -0.01 0.92 24.90
N GLU A 338 -0.30 0.86 26.21
CA GLU A 338 0.52 1.47 27.26
C GLU A 338 1.79 0.67 27.60
N ARG A 339 1.89 -0.59 27.15
CA ARG A 339 3.08 -1.41 27.44
C ARG A 339 4.35 -0.78 26.85
N VAL A 340 5.45 -0.91 27.59
CA VAL A 340 6.75 -0.31 27.23
C VAL A 340 7.31 -0.88 25.92
N ASP A 341 7.15 -2.18 25.68
CA ASP A 341 7.56 -2.84 24.44
C ASP A 341 6.76 -2.30 23.24
N VAL A 342 5.44 -2.18 23.38
CA VAL A 342 4.54 -1.63 22.36
C VAL A 342 4.84 -0.17 22.05
N GLN A 343 4.99 0.67 23.07
CA GLN A 343 5.41 2.08 22.90
C GLN A 343 6.77 2.19 22.20
N THR A 344 7.70 1.29 22.52
CA THR A 344 9.01 1.23 21.85
C THR A 344 8.86 0.83 20.38
N GLY A 345 8.04 -0.17 20.08
CA GLY A 345 7.77 -0.59 18.70
C GLY A 345 7.19 0.52 17.84
N ILE A 346 6.18 1.24 18.35
CA ILE A 346 5.61 2.43 17.67
C ILE A 346 6.72 3.44 17.38
N ARG A 347 7.55 3.77 18.38
CA ARG A 347 8.64 4.75 18.22
C ARG A 347 9.66 4.31 17.17
N LEU A 348 10.01 3.02 17.10
CA LEU A 348 10.96 2.50 16.11
C LEU A 348 10.42 2.60 14.69
N ILE A 349 9.14 2.24 14.46
CA ILE A 349 8.46 2.38 13.16
C ILE A 349 8.46 3.85 12.73
N LEU A 350 8.04 4.75 13.64
CA LEU A 350 7.96 6.18 13.35
C LEU A 350 9.32 6.80 13.07
N LYS A 351 10.36 6.42 13.83
CA LYS A 351 11.73 6.88 13.56
C LYS A 351 12.16 6.50 12.15
N LEU A 352 11.89 5.26 11.71
CA LEU A 352 12.21 4.83 10.34
C LEU A 352 11.47 5.69 9.29
N CYS A 353 10.20 6.01 9.52
CA CYS A 353 9.39 6.81 8.58
C CYS A 353 9.69 8.32 8.61
N LEU A 354 10.14 8.85 9.75
CA LEU A 354 10.41 10.27 9.97
C LEU A 354 11.89 10.63 9.88
N THR A 355 12.76 9.67 9.54
CA THR A 355 14.19 9.90 9.41
C THR A 355 14.46 10.97 8.36
N ASP A 356 15.35 11.91 8.69
CA ASP A 356 15.79 12.95 7.76
C ASP A 356 16.54 12.32 6.57
N GLY A 357 16.23 12.80 5.38
CA GLY A 357 16.86 12.35 4.14
C GLY A 357 17.13 13.51 3.20
N PHE A 358 17.56 13.20 1.98
CA PHE A 358 17.73 14.19 0.91
C PHE A 358 16.43 14.60 0.24
N ASP A 359 15.34 13.90 0.52
CA ASP A 359 14.04 14.19 -0.06
C ASP A 359 13.49 15.51 0.50
N MET A 360 12.99 16.35 -0.39
CA MET A 360 12.44 17.67 -0.07
C MET A 360 10.92 17.62 0.13
N PHE A 361 10.29 16.48 -0.14
CA PHE A 361 8.86 16.30 0.02
C PHE A 361 8.51 15.79 1.43
N PRO A 362 7.33 16.15 1.96
CA PRO A 362 6.87 15.60 3.25
C PRO A 362 6.38 14.14 3.13
N THR A 363 6.24 13.63 1.91
CA THR A 363 5.87 12.25 1.58
C THR A 363 6.98 11.26 1.94
N LEU A 364 6.62 10.00 2.08
CA LEU A 364 7.58 8.91 2.28
C LEU A 364 8.09 8.43 0.92
N LEU A 365 9.40 8.48 0.73
CA LEU A 365 10.08 7.94 -0.44
C LEU A 365 10.20 6.41 -0.34
N VAL A 366 9.76 5.69 -1.36
CA VAL A 366 9.80 4.22 -1.39
C VAL A 366 10.25 3.67 -2.74
N THR A 367 10.73 2.43 -2.73
CA THR A 367 11.02 1.66 -3.94
C THR A 367 9.73 1.12 -4.56
N ASP A 368 9.81 0.63 -5.79
CA ASP A 368 8.68 -0.07 -6.42
C ASP A 368 8.33 -1.34 -5.62
N GLY A 369 7.08 -1.77 -5.67
CA GLY A 369 6.62 -2.94 -4.94
C GLY A 369 6.37 -2.74 -3.42
N SER A 370 6.53 -1.56 -2.85
CA SER A 370 6.64 -1.42 -1.38
C SER A 370 5.33 -1.52 -0.56
N CYS A 371 4.22 -1.96 -1.15
CA CYS A 371 2.89 -1.96 -0.52
C CYS A 371 2.09 -3.21 -0.93
N MET A 372 0.73 -3.16 -0.92
CA MET A 372 -0.10 -4.28 -1.40
C MET A 372 0.32 -4.74 -2.81
N ILE A 373 0.67 -3.78 -3.66
CA ILE A 373 1.28 -4.04 -4.95
C ILE A 373 2.76 -4.38 -4.70
N ASP A 374 3.05 -5.66 -4.53
CA ASP A 374 4.38 -6.18 -4.17
C ASP A 374 5.31 -6.50 -5.36
N ARG A 375 5.01 -5.91 -6.52
CA ARG A 375 5.76 -6.12 -7.78
C ARG A 375 5.95 -4.79 -8.49
N ARG A 376 6.89 -4.76 -9.44
CA ARG A 376 7.20 -3.56 -10.22
C ARG A 376 5.99 -3.11 -11.05
N MET A 377 5.40 -1.98 -10.67
CA MET A 377 4.20 -1.40 -11.28
C MET A 377 4.32 0.10 -11.54
N GLY A 378 5.53 0.66 -11.43
CA GLY A 378 5.79 2.08 -11.59
C GLY A 378 5.33 2.89 -10.38
N ILE A 379 5.31 2.28 -9.20
CA ILE A 379 4.83 2.92 -7.96
C ILE A 379 5.98 3.34 -7.02
N HIS A 380 7.22 3.33 -7.50
CA HIS A 380 8.37 3.92 -6.78
C HIS A 380 8.19 5.44 -6.63
N GLY A 381 8.90 6.07 -5.70
CA GLY A 381 8.76 7.49 -5.41
C GLY A 381 7.77 7.72 -4.27
N HIS A 382 6.61 8.30 -4.56
CA HIS A 382 5.64 8.74 -3.55
C HIS A 382 4.22 8.22 -3.83
N PRO A 383 4.01 6.88 -3.85
CA PRO A 383 2.71 6.31 -4.19
C PRO A 383 1.65 6.65 -3.13
N LEU A 384 0.46 7.04 -3.58
CA LEU A 384 -0.65 7.50 -2.73
C LEU A 384 -1.03 6.51 -1.63
N GLU A 385 -0.98 5.21 -1.92
CA GLU A 385 -1.24 4.14 -0.94
C GLU A 385 -0.33 4.27 0.29
N ILE A 386 0.99 4.39 0.08
CA ILE A 386 1.93 4.59 1.19
C ILE A 386 1.67 5.92 1.89
N GLN A 387 1.38 7.00 1.15
CA GLN A 387 1.20 8.31 1.76
C GLN A 387 -0.04 8.37 2.67
N THR A 388 -1.12 7.72 2.26
CA THR A 388 -2.38 7.66 3.01
C THR A 388 -2.29 6.73 4.21
N LEU A 389 -1.62 5.59 4.08
CA LEU A 389 -1.30 4.71 5.22
C LEU A 389 -0.34 5.38 6.20
N PHE A 390 0.65 6.11 5.71
CA PHE A 390 1.60 6.85 6.55
C PHE A 390 0.89 7.94 7.35
N TYR A 391 0.05 8.73 6.69
CA TYR A 391 -0.79 9.72 7.37
C TYR A 391 -1.68 9.07 8.45
N SER A 392 -2.31 7.93 8.13
CA SER A 392 -3.16 7.19 9.06
C SER A 392 -2.39 6.69 10.28
N ALA A 393 -1.20 6.10 10.06
CA ALA A 393 -0.33 5.63 11.13
C ALA A 393 0.19 6.77 12.00
N LEU A 394 0.48 7.95 11.43
CA LEU A 394 0.83 9.15 12.20
C LEU A 394 -0.32 9.62 13.08
N ARG A 395 -1.56 9.64 12.56
CA ARG A 395 -2.76 9.97 13.37
C ARG A 395 -2.96 8.97 14.51
N CYS A 396 -2.87 7.67 14.22
CA CYS A 396 -2.94 6.61 15.22
C CYS A 396 -1.88 6.81 16.31
N SER A 397 -0.64 7.06 15.90
CA SER A 397 0.48 7.22 16.83
C SER A 397 0.31 8.43 17.73
N ARG A 398 -0.21 9.54 17.20
CA ARG A 398 -0.49 10.74 18.00
C ARG A 398 -1.54 10.48 19.09
N GLU A 399 -2.51 9.59 18.85
CA GLU A 399 -3.50 9.18 19.85
C GLU A 399 -2.92 8.22 20.90
N MET A 400 -2.00 7.34 20.52
CA MET A 400 -1.54 6.23 21.36
C MET A 400 -0.21 6.48 22.09
N LEU A 401 0.62 7.43 21.64
CA LEU A 401 1.93 7.68 22.24
C LEU A 401 1.80 8.36 23.60
N THR A 402 2.45 7.78 24.61
CA THR A 402 2.57 8.41 25.93
C THR A 402 3.47 9.64 25.83
N VAL A 403 2.96 10.81 26.20
CA VAL A 403 3.70 12.08 26.15
C VAL A 403 4.54 12.26 27.41
N ASN A 404 5.86 12.22 27.26
CA ASN A 404 6.85 12.49 28.30
C ASN A 404 8.07 13.23 27.70
N ASP A 405 9.04 13.61 28.53
CA ASP A 405 10.21 14.37 28.05
C ASP A 405 11.00 13.66 26.94
N GLY A 406 11.00 12.32 26.92
CA GLY A 406 11.64 11.53 25.87
C GLY A 406 10.84 11.38 24.56
N THR A 407 9.55 11.69 24.55
CA THR A 407 8.67 11.57 23.36
C THR A 407 8.15 12.91 22.83
N LYS A 408 8.28 14.01 23.59
CA LYS A 408 7.85 15.37 23.17
C LYS A 408 8.36 15.76 21.78
N THR A 409 9.64 15.54 21.49
CA THR A 409 10.24 15.86 20.17
C THR A 409 9.63 15.02 19.05
N LEU A 410 9.37 13.73 19.31
CA LEU A 410 8.73 12.84 18.34
C LEU A 410 7.28 13.26 18.07
N VAL A 411 6.51 13.61 19.11
CA VAL A 411 5.13 14.09 18.98
C VAL A 411 5.09 15.40 18.17
N ALA A 412 6.02 16.33 18.41
CA ALA A 412 6.16 17.55 17.61
C ALA A 412 6.47 17.24 16.14
N ALA A 413 7.37 16.28 15.87
CA ALA A 413 7.70 15.84 14.52
C ALA A 413 6.48 15.21 13.81
N ILE A 414 5.68 14.39 14.52
CA ILE A 414 4.43 13.83 14.02
C ILE A 414 3.45 14.94 13.62
N ASN A 415 3.20 15.92 14.49
CA ASN A 415 2.29 17.03 14.20
C ASN A 415 2.74 17.87 13.00
N ASN A 416 4.03 18.19 12.93
CA ASN A 416 4.60 18.94 11.81
C ASN A 416 4.44 18.16 10.50
N ARG A 417 4.74 16.85 10.52
CA ARG A 417 4.61 15.98 9.35
C ARG A 417 3.16 15.82 8.91
N LEU A 418 2.21 15.63 9.84
CA LEU A 418 0.78 15.57 9.56
C LEU A 418 0.28 16.85 8.86
N SER A 419 0.70 18.03 9.34
CA SER A 419 0.31 19.31 8.73
C SER A 419 0.90 19.51 7.33
N ALA A 420 2.16 19.10 7.13
CA ALA A 420 2.83 19.22 5.83
C ALA A 420 2.28 18.21 4.80
N LEU A 421 2.09 16.95 5.20
CA LEU A 421 1.57 15.89 4.35
C LEU A 421 0.13 16.16 3.93
N SER A 422 -0.73 16.60 4.86
CA SER A 422 -2.11 16.99 4.53
C SER A 422 -2.17 18.12 3.50
N PHE A 423 -1.34 19.16 3.65
CA PHE A 423 -1.26 20.23 2.64
C PHE A 423 -0.81 19.67 1.29
N HIS A 424 0.28 18.90 1.28
CA HIS A 424 0.90 18.41 0.05
C HIS A 424 -0.06 17.51 -0.75
N ILE A 425 -0.71 16.55 -0.10
CA ILE A 425 -1.65 15.63 -0.77
C ILE A 425 -2.89 16.38 -1.26
N ARG A 426 -3.52 17.22 -0.41
CA ARG A 426 -4.75 17.96 -0.79
C ARG A 426 -4.52 18.91 -1.97
N GLU A 427 -3.36 19.55 -2.05
CA GLU A 427 -3.06 20.55 -3.07
C GLU A 427 -2.53 19.94 -4.38
N TYR A 428 -1.61 18.97 -4.27
CA TYR A 428 -0.85 18.51 -5.43
C TYR A 428 -1.24 17.15 -5.97
N TYR A 429 -1.91 16.31 -5.18
CA TYR A 429 -2.38 15.00 -5.65
C TYR A 429 -3.81 15.07 -6.18
N TRP A 430 -4.60 16.06 -5.77
CA TRP A 430 -5.99 16.17 -6.19
C TRP A 430 -6.11 16.51 -7.68
N VAL A 431 -6.96 15.77 -8.39
CA VAL A 431 -7.39 16.07 -9.75
C VAL A 431 -8.91 15.99 -9.87
N ASP A 432 -9.47 17.02 -10.50
CA ASP A 432 -10.83 17.12 -11.01
C ASP A 432 -10.76 17.76 -12.41
N MET A 433 -11.88 17.88 -13.11
CA MET A 433 -11.90 18.48 -14.46
C MET A 433 -11.25 19.87 -14.50
N LYS A 434 -11.45 20.67 -13.45
CA LYS A 434 -10.87 22.02 -13.34
C LYS A 434 -9.35 21.95 -13.17
N LYS A 435 -8.85 21.07 -12.31
CA LYS A 435 -7.41 20.91 -12.03
C LYS A 435 -6.67 20.30 -13.22
N ILE A 436 -7.28 19.37 -13.95
CA ILE A 436 -6.71 18.85 -15.20
C ILE A 436 -6.57 19.96 -16.22
N ASN A 437 -7.59 20.82 -16.39
CA ASN A 437 -7.51 21.97 -17.29
C ASN A 437 -6.45 23.00 -16.83
N GLU A 438 -6.22 23.14 -15.52
CA GLU A 438 -5.11 23.94 -14.98
C GLU A 438 -3.75 23.35 -15.38
N ILE A 439 -3.54 22.04 -15.15
CA ILE A 439 -2.30 21.32 -15.49
C ILE A 439 -2.04 21.36 -17.00
N TYR A 440 -3.08 21.21 -17.82
CA TYR A 440 -3.00 21.29 -19.27
C TYR A 440 -2.44 22.65 -19.77
N ARG A 441 -2.60 23.69 -18.96
CA ARG A 441 -2.17 25.07 -19.27
C ARG A 441 -0.90 25.47 -18.53
N TYR A 442 -0.22 24.53 -17.85
CA TYR A 442 1.03 24.82 -17.18
C TYR A 442 2.07 25.35 -18.14
N LYS A 443 2.84 26.34 -17.65
CA LYS A 443 4.11 26.70 -18.26
C LYS A 443 5.18 25.78 -17.67
N THR A 444 6.15 25.44 -18.49
CA THR A 444 7.29 24.60 -18.10
C THR A 444 8.50 25.47 -17.78
N GLU A 445 9.50 24.89 -17.14
CA GLU A 445 10.77 25.54 -16.79
C GLU A 445 10.58 26.77 -15.87
N GLU A 446 9.59 26.69 -14.97
CA GLU A 446 9.34 27.73 -13.98
C GLU A 446 10.37 27.68 -12.85
N TYR A 447 11.29 28.65 -12.81
CA TYR A 447 12.29 28.77 -11.76
C TYR A 447 11.96 29.93 -10.80
N SER A 448 11.06 29.69 -9.84
CA SER A 448 10.78 30.66 -8.77
C SER A 448 10.05 30.04 -7.57
N THR A 449 10.07 30.71 -6.42
CA THR A 449 9.22 30.33 -5.28
C THR A 449 7.73 30.59 -5.50
N ASP A 450 7.38 31.28 -6.60
CA ASP A 450 6.03 31.64 -7.02
C ASP A 450 5.54 30.76 -8.18
N ALA A 451 6.29 29.71 -8.52
CA ALA A 451 5.92 28.77 -9.57
C ALA A 451 4.55 28.14 -9.29
N ILE A 452 3.71 28.12 -10.32
CA ILE A 452 2.46 27.38 -10.34
C ILE A 452 2.80 25.90 -10.58
N ASN A 453 3.61 25.63 -11.60
CA ASN A 453 4.07 24.29 -11.94
C ASN A 453 5.31 23.90 -11.11
N LYS A 454 5.12 23.70 -9.81
CA LYS A 454 6.19 23.47 -8.83
C LYS A 454 7.05 22.22 -9.11
N PHE A 455 6.49 21.25 -9.81
CA PHE A 455 7.14 19.97 -10.10
C PHE A 455 7.63 19.88 -11.55
N ASN A 456 7.54 20.96 -12.33
CA ASN A 456 7.88 20.98 -13.75
C ASN A 456 7.18 19.86 -14.55
N ILE A 457 5.88 19.67 -14.31
CA ILE A 457 5.06 18.71 -15.04
C ILE A 457 4.86 19.20 -16.46
N TYR A 458 5.18 18.34 -17.43
CA TYR A 458 4.91 18.60 -18.83
C TYR A 458 3.42 18.29 -19.11
N PRO A 459 2.63 19.24 -19.66
CA PRO A 459 1.21 19.01 -19.95
C PRO A 459 0.92 17.78 -20.81
N ASP A 460 1.86 17.41 -21.68
CA ASP A 460 1.78 16.23 -22.55
C ASP A 460 1.78 14.89 -21.79
N GLN A 461 2.04 14.90 -20.47
CA GLN A 461 1.88 13.72 -19.61
C GLN A 461 0.43 13.42 -19.26
N ILE A 462 -0.51 14.34 -19.48
CA ILE A 462 -1.94 14.06 -19.27
C ILE A 462 -2.35 12.98 -20.27
N PRO A 463 -2.73 11.78 -19.81
CA PRO A 463 -3.03 10.70 -20.74
C PRO A 463 -4.37 10.95 -21.43
N SER A 464 -4.47 10.53 -22.69
CA SER A 464 -5.65 10.78 -23.52
C SER A 464 -6.95 10.21 -22.93
N TRP A 465 -6.86 9.09 -22.20
CA TRP A 465 -8.03 8.48 -21.56
C TRP A 465 -8.61 9.35 -20.43
N LEU A 466 -7.80 10.15 -19.74
CA LEU A 466 -8.22 10.82 -18.50
C LEU A 466 -9.26 11.93 -18.76
N VAL A 467 -9.06 12.70 -19.83
CA VAL A 467 -9.91 13.86 -20.14
C VAL A 467 -11.35 13.42 -20.41
N ASP A 468 -11.52 12.32 -21.14
CA ASP A 468 -12.84 11.74 -21.44
C ASP A 468 -13.38 10.89 -20.28
N TRP A 469 -12.49 10.38 -19.43
CA TRP A 469 -12.86 9.52 -18.32
C TRP A 469 -13.31 10.29 -17.08
N ILE A 470 -12.77 11.47 -16.78
CA ILE A 470 -13.16 12.18 -15.55
C ILE A 470 -14.59 12.78 -15.67
N PRO A 471 -15.48 12.60 -14.67
CA PRO A 471 -16.81 13.18 -14.69
C PRO A 471 -16.79 14.70 -14.42
N GLU A 472 -17.88 15.39 -14.76
CA GLU A 472 -18.08 16.82 -14.46
C GLU A 472 -18.09 17.09 -12.94
N GLU A 473 -18.73 16.19 -12.18
CA GLU A 473 -18.78 16.23 -10.72
C GLU A 473 -18.03 15.02 -10.15
N GLY A 474 -16.92 15.30 -9.47
CA GLY A 474 -16.06 14.28 -8.88
C GLY A 474 -14.59 14.58 -9.09
N GLY A 475 -13.74 13.73 -8.54
CA GLY A 475 -12.30 13.82 -8.64
C GLY A 475 -11.62 12.80 -7.75
N TYR A 476 -10.31 12.71 -7.82
CA TYR A 476 -9.54 11.76 -7.03
C TYR A 476 -8.13 12.27 -6.73
N LEU A 477 -7.45 11.56 -5.84
CA LEU A 477 -6.02 11.75 -5.62
C LEU A 477 -5.26 10.84 -6.58
N ILE A 478 -4.36 11.42 -7.39
CA ILE A 478 -3.52 10.69 -8.36
C ILE A 478 -2.63 9.66 -7.67
N GLY A 479 -2.16 8.68 -8.44
CA GLY A 479 -1.37 7.56 -7.92
C GLY A 479 0.00 7.95 -7.38
N ASN A 480 0.67 8.93 -7.99
CA ASN A 480 2.04 9.29 -7.65
C ASN A 480 2.40 10.70 -8.13
N LEU A 481 3.32 11.35 -7.44
CA LEU A 481 3.87 12.66 -7.82
C LEU A 481 5.37 12.70 -7.54
N GLN A 482 6.16 12.99 -8.55
CA GLN A 482 7.63 13.07 -8.50
C GLN A 482 8.12 14.30 -9.27
N PRO A 483 9.40 14.70 -9.14
CA PRO A 483 9.99 15.73 -10.00
C PRO A 483 9.79 15.38 -11.48
N ALA A 484 9.12 16.27 -12.21
CA ALA A 484 8.77 16.15 -13.62
C ALA A 484 7.90 14.91 -13.98
N HIS A 485 7.20 14.29 -13.02
CA HIS A 485 6.35 13.13 -13.30
C HIS A 485 5.08 13.08 -12.44
N MET A 486 3.94 12.89 -13.09
CA MET A 486 2.64 12.61 -12.45
C MET A 486 2.10 11.27 -12.96
N ASP A 487 1.76 10.37 -12.04
CA ASP A 487 1.04 9.14 -12.38
C ASP A 487 -0.45 9.36 -12.16
N PHE A 488 -1.18 9.60 -13.25
CA PHE A 488 -2.61 9.87 -13.21
C PHE A 488 -3.48 8.63 -12.96
N ARG A 489 -2.93 7.41 -12.82
CA ARG A 489 -3.77 6.24 -12.53
C ARG A 489 -4.53 6.43 -11.21
N PHE A 490 -5.79 5.98 -11.19
CA PHE A 490 -6.59 5.89 -9.97
C PHE A 490 -6.14 4.67 -9.18
N PHE A 491 -5.79 4.82 -7.91
CA PHE A 491 -5.49 3.72 -6.99
C PHE A 491 -6.54 3.68 -5.88
N THR A 492 -7.24 2.55 -5.79
CA THR A 492 -8.44 2.43 -4.94
C THR A 492 -8.09 2.52 -3.48
N LEU A 493 -7.16 1.71 -2.98
CA LEU A 493 -6.82 1.68 -1.56
C LEU A 493 -6.38 3.06 -1.06
N GLY A 494 -5.48 3.75 -1.79
CA GLY A 494 -5.04 5.09 -1.43
C GLY A 494 -6.18 6.11 -1.35
N ASN A 495 -7.09 6.12 -2.33
CA ASN A 495 -8.24 7.03 -2.33
C ASN A 495 -9.23 6.71 -1.19
N LEU A 496 -9.48 5.43 -0.90
CA LEU A 496 -10.34 5.03 0.22
C LEU A 496 -9.73 5.40 1.57
N TRP A 497 -8.42 5.20 1.75
CA TRP A 497 -7.74 5.59 2.98
C TRP A 497 -7.61 7.09 3.14
N ALA A 498 -7.60 7.86 2.05
CA ALA A 498 -7.71 9.31 2.12
C ALA A 498 -9.04 9.77 2.75
N ILE A 499 -10.14 9.07 2.43
CA ILE A 499 -11.45 9.29 3.04
C ILE A 499 -11.44 8.84 4.51
N VAL A 500 -11.07 7.58 4.77
CA VAL A 500 -11.11 6.96 6.11
C VAL A 500 -10.31 7.78 7.12
N SER A 501 -9.13 8.27 6.74
CA SER A 501 -8.25 9.06 7.60
C SER A 501 -8.54 10.55 7.64
N SER A 502 -9.53 11.05 6.89
CA SER A 502 -9.76 12.49 6.64
C SER A 502 -8.51 13.23 6.13
N LEU A 503 -7.68 12.56 5.33
CA LEU A 503 -6.57 13.19 4.63
C LEU A 503 -7.07 14.11 3.52
N GLY A 504 -8.07 13.70 2.75
CA GLY A 504 -8.77 14.59 1.82
C GLY A 504 -9.72 15.53 2.56
N THR A 505 -9.98 16.71 1.99
CA THR A 505 -11.04 17.60 2.51
C THR A 505 -12.42 16.95 2.32
N PRO A 506 -13.48 17.39 3.05
CA PRO A 506 -14.83 16.84 2.88
C PRO A 506 -15.30 16.83 1.42
N LYS A 507 -15.07 17.93 0.69
CA LYS A 507 -15.40 18.04 -0.75
C LYS A 507 -14.62 17.05 -1.62
N GLN A 508 -13.33 16.85 -1.33
CA GLN A 508 -12.51 15.88 -2.08
C GLN A 508 -12.96 14.44 -1.80
N ASN A 509 -13.26 14.13 -0.53
CA ASN A 509 -13.72 12.81 -0.11
C ASN A 509 -15.09 12.46 -0.74
N GLU A 510 -16.00 13.44 -0.78
CA GLU A 510 -17.26 13.32 -1.53
C GLU A 510 -16.99 13.15 -3.03
N GLY A 511 -16.08 13.95 -3.60
CA GLY A 511 -15.69 13.85 -5.00
C GLY A 511 -15.13 12.48 -5.40
N ILE A 512 -14.39 11.80 -4.51
CA ILE A 512 -13.89 10.43 -4.73
C ILE A 512 -15.05 9.44 -4.83
N LEU A 513 -16.02 9.50 -3.91
CA LEU A 513 -17.18 8.60 -3.98
C LEU A 513 -18.07 8.90 -5.18
N ASN A 514 -18.23 10.18 -5.54
CA ASN A 514 -18.97 10.58 -6.74
C ASN A 514 -18.29 10.05 -8.01
N LEU A 515 -16.95 10.07 -8.08
CA LEU A 515 -16.21 9.43 -9.16
C LEU A 515 -16.45 7.92 -9.21
N ILE A 516 -16.34 7.22 -8.08
CA ILE A 516 -16.57 5.77 -8.01
C ILE A 516 -17.99 5.41 -8.46
N GLU A 517 -18.98 6.20 -8.07
CA GLU A 517 -20.36 6.01 -8.51
C GLU A 517 -20.56 6.31 -10.00
N ALA A 518 -20.01 7.41 -10.50
CA ALA A 518 -20.10 7.80 -11.90
C ALA A 518 -19.35 6.83 -12.84
N LYS A 519 -18.28 6.20 -12.34
CA LYS A 519 -17.44 5.22 -13.06
C LYS A 519 -17.56 3.83 -12.47
N TRP A 520 -18.77 3.49 -12.01
CA TRP A 520 -19.07 2.20 -11.37
C TRP A 520 -18.66 1.02 -12.24
N ASP A 521 -18.96 1.06 -13.53
CA ASP A 521 -18.66 -0.04 -14.47
C ASP A 521 -17.15 -0.25 -14.69
N ASP A 522 -16.33 0.78 -14.49
CA ASP A 522 -14.88 0.69 -14.61
C ASP A 522 -14.21 0.29 -13.28
N LEU A 523 -14.62 0.93 -12.17
CA LEU A 523 -13.94 0.82 -10.87
C LEU A 523 -14.50 -0.30 -9.99
N VAL A 524 -15.80 -0.61 -10.12
CA VAL A 524 -16.47 -1.72 -9.44
C VAL A 524 -16.68 -2.90 -10.38
N ALA A 525 -17.06 -2.61 -11.62
CA ALA A 525 -17.27 -3.60 -12.68
C ALA A 525 -18.20 -4.75 -12.26
N HIS A 526 -17.89 -6.01 -12.62
CA HIS A 526 -18.64 -7.21 -12.18
C HIS A 526 -18.08 -7.84 -10.90
N MET A 527 -16.95 -7.33 -10.39
CA MET A 527 -16.35 -7.77 -9.15
C MET A 527 -15.66 -6.59 -8.46
N PRO A 528 -16.19 -6.11 -7.32
CA PRO A 528 -15.56 -5.05 -6.53
C PRO A 528 -14.21 -5.52 -5.98
N LEU A 529 -13.17 -4.69 -5.92
CA LEU A 529 -12.97 -3.42 -6.61
C LEU A 529 -11.71 -3.51 -7.46
N LYS A 530 -11.61 -2.70 -8.53
CA LYS A 530 -10.33 -2.54 -9.22
C LYS A 530 -9.26 -2.07 -8.24
N ILE A 531 -8.07 -2.65 -8.29
CA ILE A 531 -6.94 -2.18 -7.48
C ILE A 531 -6.42 -0.83 -8.00
N CYS A 532 -6.33 -0.69 -9.31
CA CYS A 532 -6.03 0.55 -10.00
C CYS A 532 -6.75 0.63 -11.35
N TYR A 533 -6.80 1.84 -11.92
CA TYR A 533 -7.37 2.08 -13.24
C TYR A 533 -6.65 3.24 -13.97
N PRO A 534 -6.43 3.14 -15.29
CA PRO A 534 -6.57 1.94 -16.12
C PRO A 534 -5.37 0.98 -15.96
N ALA A 535 -5.43 -0.16 -16.64
CA ALA A 535 -4.26 -1.03 -16.78
C ALA A 535 -3.22 -0.42 -17.74
N LEU A 536 -1.95 -0.70 -17.47
CA LEU A 536 -0.83 -0.48 -18.39
C LEU A 536 -0.91 -1.50 -19.53
N GLU A 537 -0.81 -1.04 -20.77
CA GLU A 537 -0.88 -1.88 -21.96
C GLU A 537 0.36 -1.72 -22.86
N TYR A 538 0.54 -2.67 -23.79
CA TYR A 538 1.57 -2.61 -24.83
C TYR A 538 2.97 -2.21 -24.33
N GLU A 539 3.53 -1.11 -24.84
CA GLU A 539 4.87 -0.64 -24.47
C GLU A 539 4.94 -0.10 -23.03
N GLU A 540 3.86 0.52 -22.52
CA GLU A 540 3.82 0.97 -21.13
C GLU A 540 3.97 -0.21 -20.18
N TRP A 541 3.24 -1.30 -20.44
CA TRP A 541 3.39 -2.54 -19.69
C TRP A 541 4.83 -3.08 -19.76
N ARG A 542 5.42 -3.15 -20.96
CA ARG A 542 6.79 -3.67 -21.12
C ARG A 542 7.82 -2.84 -20.36
N ILE A 543 7.74 -1.51 -20.47
CA ILE A 543 8.72 -0.58 -19.90
C ILE A 543 8.57 -0.47 -18.38
N ILE A 544 7.35 -0.23 -17.91
CA ILE A 544 7.07 0.07 -16.50
C ILE A 544 7.18 -1.21 -15.66
N THR A 545 6.54 -2.30 -16.09
CA THR A 545 6.56 -3.55 -15.32
C THR A 545 7.82 -4.37 -15.56
N GLY A 546 8.56 -4.12 -16.66
CA GLY A 546 9.64 -5.00 -17.11
C GLY A 546 9.12 -6.27 -17.78
N SER A 547 7.95 -6.19 -18.44
CA SER A 547 7.26 -7.34 -19.06
C SER A 547 6.88 -8.42 -18.04
N ASP A 548 6.42 -8.02 -16.85
CA ASP A 548 6.04 -8.94 -15.78
C ASP A 548 4.82 -9.79 -16.18
N PRO A 549 4.97 -11.13 -16.33
CA PRO A 549 3.91 -12.00 -16.86
C PRO A 549 2.75 -12.21 -15.89
N LYS A 550 2.88 -11.85 -14.60
CA LYS A 550 1.77 -11.90 -13.63
C LYS A 550 0.88 -10.65 -13.74
N ASN A 551 1.47 -9.52 -14.14
CA ASN A 551 0.83 -8.21 -14.28
C ASN A 551 0.48 -7.87 -15.73
N THR A 552 -0.01 -8.84 -16.51
CA THR A 552 -0.55 -8.56 -17.85
C THR A 552 -1.71 -7.56 -17.77
N PRO A 553 -2.07 -6.87 -18.87
CA PRO A 553 -3.19 -5.93 -18.87
C PRO A 553 -4.46 -6.53 -18.24
N TRP A 554 -5.02 -5.80 -17.28
CA TRP A 554 -6.23 -6.17 -16.52
C TRP A 554 -6.08 -7.46 -15.70
N SER A 555 -4.89 -7.73 -15.18
CA SER A 555 -4.58 -8.89 -14.34
C SER A 555 -3.80 -8.51 -13.09
N TYR A 556 -4.06 -9.20 -11.99
CA TYR A 556 -3.35 -9.04 -10.71
C TYR A 556 -3.26 -7.56 -10.28
N HIS A 557 -2.07 -6.97 -10.14
CA HIS A 557 -1.94 -5.56 -9.76
C HIS A 557 -2.22 -4.58 -10.91
N ASN A 558 -2.16 -5.04 -12.16
CA ASN A 558 -2.31 -4.20 -13.33
C ASN A 558 -3.78 -4.12 -13.77
N GLY A 559 -4.63 -3.51 -12.95
CA GLY A 559 -6.07 -3.37 -13.23
C GLY A 559 -6.92 -4.60 -12.92
N GLY A 560 -6.41 -5.53 -12.10
CA GLY A 560 -7.23 -6.63 -11.56
C GLY A 560 -8.29 -6.14 -10.57
N SER A 561 -9.32 -6.95 -10.38
CA SER A 561 -10.39 -6.75 -9.39
C SER A 561 -10.10 -7.57 -8.13
N TRP A 562 -10.04 -6.92 -6.98
CA TRP A 562 -9.63 -7.48 -5.70
C TRP A 562 -10.76 -7.40 -4.66
N PRO A 563 -11.43 -8.52 -4.35
CA PRO A 563 -12.53 -8.56 -3.38
C PRO A 563 -12.16 -8.07 -1.98
N THR A 564 -10.91 -8.23 -1.56
CA THR A 564 -10.41 -7.73 -0.26
C THR A 564 -10.64 -6.23 -0.08
N LEU A 565 -10.71 -5.44 -1.17
CA LEU A 565 -10.92 -3.98 -1.09
C LEU A 565 -12.35 -3.58 -0.63
N LEU A 566 -13.28 -4.53 -0.52
CA LEU A 566 -14.66 -4.29 -0.10
C LEU A 566 -14.78 -3.66 1.28
N TRP A 567 -13.92 -4.04 2.24
CA TRP A 567 -14.09 -3.56 3.62
C TRP A 567 -13.64 -2.11 3.77
N GLN A 568 -12.57 -1.70 3.08
CA GLN A 568 -12.13 -0.30 3.05
C GLN A 568 -13.19 0.57 2.35
N PHE A 569 -13.79 0.06 1.27
CA PHE A 569 -14.85 0.78 0.56
C PHE A 569 -16.10 0.92 1.42
N THR A 570 -16.47 -0.14 2.13
CA THR A 570 -17.56 -0.12 3.09
C THR A 570 -17.32 0.91 4.19
N LEU A 571 -16.12 0.94 4.76
CA LEU A 571 -15.76 1.90 5.79
C LEU A 571 -15.82 3.35 5.29
N ALA A 572 -15.29 3.62 4.09
CA ALA A 572 -15.36 4.94 3.45
C ALA A 572 -16.82 5.36 3.15
N CYS A 573 -17.66 4.44 2.68
CA CYS A 573 -19.08 4.67 2.43
C CYS A 573 -19.84 5.00 3.72
N ILE A 574 -19.60 4.26 4.81
CA ILE A 574 -20.23 4.54 6.10
C ILE A 574 -19.81 5.93 6.62
N LYS A 575 -18.50 6.24 6.57
CA LYS A 575 -18.00 7.57 6.97
C LYS A 575 -18.70 8.70 6.22
N MET A 576 -18.87 8.55 4.92
CA MET A 576 -19.50 9.56 4.07
C MET A 576 -21.04 9.51 4.09
N LYS A 577 -21.64 8.68 4.96
CA LYS A 577 -23.10 8.51 5.08
C LYS A 577 -23.76 8.01 3.78
N ARG A 578 -23.03 7.20 3.02
CA ARG A 578 -23.46 6.56 1.76
C ARG A 578 -23.42 5.02 1.81
N PRO A 579 -23.99 4.36 2.84
CA PRO A 579 -23.89 2.91 3.00
C PRO A 579 -24.61 2.12 1.89
N GLU A 580 -25.49 2.73 1.11
CA GLU A 580 -26.14 2.13 -0.07
C GLU A 580 -25.13 1.68 -1.14
N LEU A 581 -24.04 2.43 -1.35
CA LEU A 581 -22.99 2.05 -2.29
C LEU A 581 -22.27 0.77 -1.84
N ALA A 582 -21.94 0.68 -0.56
CA ALA A 582 -21.34 -0.52 0.03
C ALA A 582 -22.27 -1.73 -0.09
N ARG A 583 -23.57 -1.58 0.25
CA ARG A 583 -24.56 -2.66 0.07
C ARG A 583 -24.66 -3.13 -1.37
N LYS A 584 -24.63 -2.20 -2.33
CA LYS A 584 -24.64 -2.52 -3.77
C LYS A 584 -23.40 -3.32 -4.19
N ALA A 585 -22.21 -2.94 -3.72
CA ALA A 585 -20.96 -3.65 -4.01
C ALA A 585 -20.94 -5.05 -3.38
N ILE A 586 -21.32 -5.18 -2.11
CA ILE A 586 -21.37 -6.47 -1.41
C ILE A 586 -22.37 -7.42 -2.10
N ALA A 587 -23.58 -6.94 -2.41
CA ALA A 587 -24.59 -7.73 -3.11
C ALA A 587 -24.14 -8.16 -4.51
N LEU A 588 -23.24 -7.42 -5.16
CA LEU A 588 -22.63 -7.82 -6.42
C LEU A 588 -21.60 -8.94 -6.22
N ALA A 589 -20.71 -8.81 -5.23
CA ALA A 589 -19.70 -9.83 -4.91
C ALA A 589 -20.32 -11.15 -4.41
N GLU A 590 -21.34 -11.05 -3.58
CA GLU A 590 -22.07 -12.17 -2.95
C GLU A 590 -22.66 -13.15 -3.99
N LYS A 591 -22.96 -12.68 -5.20
CA LYS A 591 -23.46 -13.53 -6.30
C LYS A 591 -22.43 -14.55 -6.80
N ARG A 592 -21.15 -14.31 -6.58
CA ARG A 592 -20.05 -15.05 -7.24
C ARG A 592 -19.00 -15.58 -6.30
N LEU A 593 -18.68 -14.89 -5.20
CA LEU A 593 -17.54 -15.25 -4.35
C LEU A 593 -17.56 -16.71 -3.88
N SER A 594 -18.68 -17.20 -3.34
CA SER A 594 -18.81 -18.59 -2.91
C SER A 594 -18.79 -19.57 -4.09
N LEU A 595 -19.50 -19.26 -5.19
CA LEU A 595 -19.54 -20.10 -6.40
C LEU A 595 -18.15 -20.27 -7.03
N ASP A 596 -17.37 -19.20 -7.04
CA ASP A 596 -16.02 -19.13 -7.60
C ASP A 596 -14.95 -19.58 -6.58
N GLN A 597 -15.35 -20.09 -5.40
CA GLN A 597 -14.47 -20.60 -4.33
C GLN A 597 -13.49 -19.58 -3.76
N TRP A 598 -13.99 -18.36 -3.51
CA TRP A 598 -13.28 -17.26 -2.85
C TRP A 598 -11.89 -16.94 -3.45
N PRO A 599 -11.81 -16.56 -4.73
CA PRO A 599 -10.53 -16.24 -5.36
C PRO A 599 -9.83 -15.03 -4.74
N GLU A 600 -8.50 -15.05 -4.76
CA GLU A 600 -7.61 -13.92 -4.47
C GLU A 600 -7.95 -12.67 -5.30
N TYR A 601 -8.11 -12.82 -6.62
CA TYR A 601 -8.43 -11.72 -7.54
C TYR A 601 -9.14 -12.19 -8.80
N TYR A 602 -9.65 -11.23 -9.57
CA TYR A 602 -10.34 -11.42 -10.84
C TYR A 602 -9.70 -10.57 -11.94
N ASP A 603 -9.67 -11.12 -13.16
CA ASP A 603 -9.05 -10.50 -14.33
C ASP A 603 -10.08 -9.94 -15.30
N THR A 604 -9.57 -9.32 -16.37
CA THR A 604 -10.27 -8.60 -17.44
C THR A 604 -10.73 -7.21 -17.01
N GLN A 605 -10.90 -6.32 -18.00
CA GLN A 605 -11.38 -4.96 -17.78
C GLN A 605 -12.63 -4.92 -16.88
N ASN A 606 -13.52 -5.90 -17.05
CA ASN A 606 -14.78 -5.98 -16.33
C ASN A 606 -14.79 -6.94 -15.12
N GLY A 607 -13.66 -7.57 -14.75
CA GLY A 607 -13.60 -8.49 -13.60
C GLY A 607 -14.40 -9.79 -13.79
N ARG A 608 -14.55 -10.26 -15.02
CA ARG A 608 -15.40 -11.42 -15.34
C ARG A 608 -14.72 -12.75 -15.09
N PHE A 609 -13.41 -12.86 -15.29
CA PHE A 609 -12.70 -14.11 -15.13
C PHE A 609 -12.04 -14.18 -13.75
N ILE A 610 -12.04 -15.37 -13.16
CA ILE A 610 -11.16 -15.66 -12.02
C ILE A 610 -9.73 -15.39 -12.45
N GLY A 611 -8.93 -14.80 -11.57
CA GLY A 611 -7.57 -14.37 -11.88
C GLY A 611 -6.70 -15.52 -12.39
N LYS A 612 -5.87 -15.24 -13.40
CA LYS A 612 -5.07 -16.23 -14.13
C LYS A 612 -4.20 -17.12 -13.25
N GLN A 613 -3.71 -16.56 -12.14
CA GLN A 613 -2.94 -17.25 -11.11
C GLN A 613 -3.53 -16.98 -9.72
N SER A 614 -4.84 -16.75 -9.64
CA SER A 614 -5.52 -16.52 -8.37
C SER A 614 -5.55 -17.81 -7.57
N ARG A 615 -5.14 -17.74 -6.31
CA ARG A 615 -5.43 -18.82 -5.36
C ARG A 615 -6.90 -18.79 -4.99
N LEU A 616 -7.44 -19.97 -4.70
CA LEU A 616 -8.78 -20.12 -4.17
C LEU A 616 -8.72 -20.11 -2.64
N PHE A 617 -9.87 -19.91 -2.00
CA PHE A 617 -9.96 -19.83 -0.54
C PHE A 617 -8.97 -18.84 0.06
N GLN A 618 -8.80 -17.69 -0.61
CA GLN A 618 -7.90 -16.64 -0.15
C GLN A 618 -8.52 -15.96 1.07
N THR A 619 -7.79 -15.94 2.18
CA THR A 619 -8.31 -15.57 3.48
C THR A 619 -8.77 -14.11 3.54
N TRP A 620 -8.02 -13.17 2.96
CA TRP A 620 -8.43 -11.75 2.98
C TRP A 620 -9.65 -11.45 2.09
N THR A 621 -10.00 -12.32 1.14
CA THR A 621 -11.19 -12.19 0.30
C THR A 621 -12.41 -12.58 1.13
N ILE A 622 -12.30 -13.70 1.85
CA ILE A 622 -13.30 -14.18 2.80
C ILE A 622 -13.50 -13.16 3.94
N ALA A 623 -12.39 -12.75 4.57
CA ALA A 623 -12.42 -11.82 5.69
C ALA A 623 -12.88 -10.41 5.27
N GLY A 624 -12.46 -9.91 4.11
CA GLY A 624 -12.90 -8.62 3.58
C GLY A 624 -14.41 -8.59 3.34
N PHE A 625 -14.99 -9.68 2.81
CA PHE A 625 -16.44 -9.84 2.67
C PHE A 625 -17.15 -9.84 4.04
N LEU A 626 -16.71 -10.68 4.99
CA LEU A 626 -17.29 -10.75 6.33
C LEU A 626 -17.24 -9.40 7.05
N THR A 627 -16.06 -8.79 7.12
CA THR A 627 -15.84 -7.48 7.76
C THR A 627 -16.75 -6.42 7.14
N SER A 628 -16.95 -6.42 5.82
CA SER A 628 -17.86 -5.49 5.17
C SER A 628 -19.31 -5.63 5.66
N LYS A 629 -19.81 -6.86 5.81
CA LYS A 629 -21.18 -7.09 6.32
C LYS A 629 -21.30 -6.65 7.78
N MET A 630 -20.34 -7.06 8.61
CA MET A 630 -20.30 -6.70 10.03
C MET A 630 -20.23 -5.17 10.27
N LEU A 631 -19.45 -4.44 9.46
CA LEU A 631 -19.38 -2.98 9.54
C LEU A 631 -20.72 -2.30 9.19
N LEU A 632 -21.44 -2.81 8.18
CA LEU A 632 -22.77 -2.28 7.82
C LEU A 632 -23.84 -2.57 8.87
N GLU A 633 -23.70 -3.70 9.57
CA GLU A 633 -24.60 -4.10 10.65
C GLU A 633 -24.36 -3.29 11.92
N ASN A 634 -23.12 -2.87 12.15
CA ASN A 634 -22.74 -2.09 13.31
C ASN A 634 -22.00 -0.79 12.94
N PRO A 635 -22.73 0.23 12.43
CA PRO A 635 -22.14 1.51 12.05
C PRO A 635 -21.46 2.24 13.22
N GLU A 636 -21.89 1.99 14.46
CA GLU A 636 -21.25 2.55 15.66
C GLU A 636 -19.83 2.02 15.81
N MET A 637 -19.63 0.70 15.70
CA MET A 637 -18.29 0.10 15.70
C MET A 637 -17.46 0.56 14.49
N ALA A 638 -18.08 0.70 13.32
CA ALA A 638 -17.41 1.24 12.14
C ALA A 638 -16.91 2.69 12.38
N SER A 639 -17.64 3.51 13.13
CA SER A 639 -17.26 4.88 13.45
C SER A 639 -15.97 5.00 14.28
N LEU A 640 -15.60 3.93 14.99
CA LEU A 640 -14.36 3.87 15.77
C LEU A 640 -13.12 3.71 14.87
N LEU A 641 -13.31 3.24 13.63
CA LEU A 641 -12.24 2.86 12.69
C LEU A 641 -11.88 3.95 11.69
N PHE A 642 -12.61 5.07 11.67
CA PHE A 642 -12.29 6.23 10.85
C PHE A 642 -12.12 7.48 11.70
N TRP A 643 -11.65 8.56 11.08
CA TRP A 643 -11.39 9.82 11.74
C TRP A 643 -12.23 10.94 11.18
N GLU A 644 -12.57 11.91 12.01
CA GLU A 644 -13.07 13.20 11.55
C GLU A 644 -11.94 14.18 11.18
N GLU A 645 -12.33 15.28 10.53
CA GLU A 645 -11.43 16.38 10.18
C GLU A 645 -10.74 16.90 11.43
N ASP A 646 -9.43 17.09 11.33
CA ASP A 646 -8.61 17.57 12.43
C ASP A 646 -8.44 19.09 12.34
N TYR A 647 -9.30 19.82 13.04
CA TYR A 647 -9.27 21.28 13.05
C TYR A 647 -8.00 21.84 13.70
N GLU A 648 -7.39 21.14 14.65
CA GLU A 648 -6.13 21.58 15.29
C GLU A 648 -4.97 21.53 14.28
N LEU A 649 -4.88 20.49 13.45
CA LEU A 649 -3.88 20.40 12.38
C LEU A 649 -4.03 21.50 11.32
N LEU A 650 -5.26 21.97 11.08
CA LEU A 650 -5.52 23.10 10.18
C LEU A 650 -4.99 24.42 10.75
N GLU A 651 -4.97 24.57 12.07
CA GLU A 651 -4.47 25.76 12.76
C GLU A 651 -2.94 25.79 12.89
N ILE A 652 -2.29 24.63 13.07
CA ILE A 652 -0.83 24.48 13.32
C ILE A 652 0.04 24.69 12.05
N CYS A 653 -0.51 25.26 10.97
CA CYS A 653 0.25 25.47 9.75
C CYS A 653 1.49 26.36 9.98
N VAL A 654 2.69 25.83 9.70
CA VAL A 654 3.98 26.55 9.83
C VAL A 654 4.00 27.88 9.06
N CYS A 655 3.22 28.00 7.97
CA CYS A 655 3.05 29.26 7.23
C CYS A 655 2.40 30.38 8.06
N ALA A 656 1.65 30.07 9.13
CA ALA A 656 1.07 31.05 10.04
C ALA A 656 2.09 31.60 11.06
N LEU A 657 3.21 30.88 11.28
CA LEU A 657 4.25 31.26 12.23
C LEU A 657 5.26 32.27 11.64
N SER A 658 5.32 32.44 10.31
CA SER A 658 6.15 33.48 9.70
C SER A 658 5.41 34.83 9.66
N LYS A 659 5.57 35.64 10.70
CA LYS A 659 5.16 37.07 10.71
C LYS A 659 6.00 37.96 9.77
N THR A 660 6.92 37.39 9.01
CA THR A 660 7.79 38.09 8.06
C THR A 660 7.27 37.99 6.63
N GLY A 661 6.26 38.79 6.31
CA GLY A 661 6.18 39.54 5.05
C GLY A 661 6.15 38.84 3.68
N ARG A 662 6.12 37.51 3.54
CA ARG A 662 5.91 36.87 2.22
C ARG A 662 4.91 35.71 2.27
N LYS A 663 3.77 35.97 1.62
CA LYS A 663 2.70 35.08 1.14
C LYS A 663 1.59 34.72 2.14
N LYS A 664 0.37 35.13 1.77
CA LYS A 664 -0.88 34.58 2.28
C LYS A 664 -0.86 33.07 2.00
N CYS A 665 -0.86 32.26 3.05
CA CYS A 665 -1.12 30.83 2.91
C CYS A 665 -2.49 30.66 2.22
N SER A 666 -2.55 29.87 1.13
CA SER A 666 -3.81 29.55 0.42
C SER A 666 -4.85 28.89 1.34
N ARG A 667 -4.44 28.39 2.51
CA ARG A 667 -5.32 27.85 3.57
C ARG A 667 -6.33 28.85 4.13
N SER A 668 -6.10 30.16 4.01
CA SER A 668 -7.17 31.14 4.33
C SER A 668 -8.42 30.96 3.46
N ALA A 669 -8.28 30.39 2.25
CA ALA A 669 -9.40 30.01 1.37
C ALA A 669 -9.98 28.61 1.69
N ALA A 670 -9.22 27.71 2.32
CA ALA A 670 -9.79 26.47 2.83
C ALA A 670 -10.83 26.76 3.93
N ARG A 671 -10.57 27.77 4.77
CA ARG A 671 -11.53 28.25 5.81
C ARG A 671 -12.89 28.67 5.24
N SER A 672 -12.94 29.24 4.02
CA SER A 672 -14.20 29.62 3.36
C SER A 672 -15.00 28.46 2.78
N HIS A 673 -14.43 27.25 2.71
CA HIS A 673 -15.15 26.04 2.31
C HIS A 673 -15.80 25.29 3.49
N PHE A 674 -15.54 25.70 4.74
CA PHE A 674 -16.08 25.06 5.95
C PHE A 674 -17.17 25.88 6.66
N LEU A 675 -17.50 27.08 6.16
CA LEU A 675 -18.47 28.00 6.78
C LEU A 675 -19.73 28.26 5.91
N ASN A 676 -19.96 27.47 4.86
CA ASN A 676 -21.20 27.49 4.09
C ASN A 676 -21.78 26.08 3.96
#